data_AF-A0A137QV52-F1
#
_entry.id   AF-A0A137QV52-F1
#
_cell.length_a   1.000
_cell.length_b   1.000
_cell.length_c   1.000
_cell.angle_alpha   90.00
_cell.angle_beta   90.00
_cell.angle_gamma   90.00
#
_symmetry.space_group_name_H-M   'P 1'
#
loop_
_entity.id
_entity.type
_entity.pdbx_description
1 polymer ?
#
loop_
_entity_poly.entity_id
_entity_poly.type
_entity_poly.pdbx_seq_one_letter_code
_entity_poly.pdbx_strand_id
1 'polypeptide(L)'
;MASSRLIIRAVKRSQAHYNGIPKLDLKRKKREMQMLMMMLSKDDKVAFTRERSNREEILREAVHSISSWLNRIWLMVYEYKANFALAHECLLYAIKSMTILEESPGIGDCKCLFNNMYVTISLKDRRNRTVKYFSFTGPRNLDQVCMWIWRDLFISMLVDDRRSKTRVKEMLADIEELMGWSDDYDDDDDDADSEDEETLLRDYEGVGTDDEYEVDSEGESQSCCRFHTKYWSNDMNEGRITFRSIVKARLVEIFREVPDGSLFCAIISISQDPTSRTNKLLLDILGDVAGDSADTLKAALTIHTNLYHPRTILKLLEDYYHYLRPIDCPTLLPAVAVLAESSYRSHALKFVERELFDAVQHIFVAVRSAFSHFLEEVNQAELVDILKLESDSSLRASRIERWVDRALTPASSEPMGPMAFAAMMMGFPVGPPPASMDETDLLAYMDLSKPDPDLDPLREEFKPQLKPRFESWQLFAQTMAKDFPQIMHRVYNKIIELMPFFKGADVVKEMSNRIADRPSKGHIHEAMNCVTAFCKAYRDKYIERRRKKKTAHKTTTGGHGIPPHYPSASTGGSNSGSSTAPTPSSNPTPEPSSNSTSTAAPSNLPHPPHPPHPPQGPIIHFFGPHGPGPGGMPFASFFGNPLPHPLVPNNQNQNQNTPPVATPAPASQQPQPQLQTQSESQPQSQPQPQPLPPNFGNGPLHFSPMPPPQECNHQ
;
A
#
# COMPACT_ATOMS: atom_id res chain seq x y z
N MET A 1 -57.08 -34.24 -22.14
CA MET A 1 -57.05 -32.98 -22.91
C MET A 1 -56.67 -31.73 -22.09
N ALA A 2 -57.01 -31.61 -20.80
CA ALA A 2 -56.66 -30.44 -19.98
C ALA A 2 -55.13 -30.21 -19.83
N SER A 3 -54.34 -31.28 -19.65
CA SER A 3 -52.88 -31.20 -19.54
C SER A 3 -52.20 -30.63 -20.80
N SER A 4 -52.64 -31.02 -22.00
CA SER A 4 -52.10 -30.50 -23.28
C SER A 4 -52.34 -28.99 -23.45
N ARG A 5 -53.50 -28.47 -23.03
CA ARG A 5 -53.78 -27.02 -23.07
C ARG A 5 -52.90 -26.22 -22.10
N LEU A 6 -52.57 -26.79 -20.94
CA LEU A 6 -51.65 -26.17 -19.99
C LEU A 6 -50.22 -26.12 -20.53
N ILE A 7 -49.75 -27.21 -21.15
CA ILE A 7 -48.42 -27.27 -21.79
C ILE A 7 -48.33 -26.24 -22.93
N ILE A 8 -49.31 -26.18 -23.84
CA ILE A 8 -49.31 -25.21 -24.94
C ILE A 8 -49.31 -23.77 -24.41
N ARG A 9 -50.09 -23.48 -23.36
CA ARG A 9 -50.10 -22.15 -22.73
C ARG A 9 -48.75 -21.82 -22.09
N ALA A 10 -48.12 -22.78 -21.40
CA ALA A 10 -46.80 -22.61 -20.81
C ALA A 10 -45.72 -22.36 -21.88
N VAL A 11 -45.74 -23.13 -22.98
CA VAL A 11 -44.84 -22.93 -24.14
C VAL A 11 -45.05 -21.57 -24.78
N LYS A 12 -46.31 -21.14 -25.01
CA LYS A 12 -46.59 -19.81 -25.57
C LYS A 12 -46.14 -18.67 -24.65
N ARG A 13 -46.31 -18.81 -23.33
CA ARG A 13 -45.80 -17.83 -22.34
C ARG A 13 -44.28 -17.79 -22.35
N SER A 14 -43.62 -18.94 -22.39
CA SER A 14 -42.16 -19.05 -22.49
C SER A 14 -41.66 -18.40 -23.79
N GLN A 15 -42.26 -18.73 -24.94
CA GLN A 15 -41.92 -18.12 -26.22
C GLN A 15 -42.12 -16.59 -26.22
N ALA A 16 -43.22 -16.10 -25.65
CA ALA A 16 -43.47 -14.67 -25.50
C ALA A 16 -42.45 -14.01 -24.55
N HIS A 17 -42.05 -14.69 -23.47
CA HIS A 17 -41.06 -14.21 -22.52
C HIS A 17 -39.70 -14.01 -23.20
N TYR A 18 -39.26 -14.96 -24.04
CA TYR A 18 -38.00 -14.88 -24.80
C TYR A 18 -38.09 -14.07 -26.09
N ASN A 19 -39.26 -13.54 -26.44
CA ASN A 19 -39.38 -12.63 -27.57
C ASN A 19 -38.65 -11.32 -27.26
N GLY A 20 -37.69 -10.96 -28.12
CA GLY A 20 -36.83 -9.79 -27.92
C GLY A 20 -35.57 -10.05 -27.09
N ILE A 21 -35.21 -11.31 -26.81
CA ILE A 21 -33.93 -11.62 -26.17
C ILE A 21 -32.77 -11.01 -26.97
N PRO A 22 -31.89 -10.20 -26.35
CA PRO A 22 -30.76 -9.63 -27.06
C PRO A 22 -29.84 -10.75 -27.55
N LYS A 23 -29.31 -10.63 -28.77
CA LYS A 23 -28.30 -11.57 -29.27
C LYS A 23 -26.92 -11.09 -28.83
N LEU A 24 -26.30 -11.82 -27.90
CA LEU A 24 -24.89 -11.61 -27.56
C LEU A 24 -24.03 -12.33 -28.59
N ASP A 25 -23.43 -11.57 -29.52
CA ASP A 25 -22.49 -12.08 -30.51
C ASP A 25 -21.07 -11.69 -30.11
N LEU A 26 -20.47 -12.50 -29.22
CA LEU A 26 -19.11 -12.30 -28.72
C LEU A 26 -18.08 -12.26 -29.87
N LYS A 27 -18.27 -13.06 -30.93
CA LYS A 27 -17.36 -13.11 -32.08
C LYS A 27 -17.42 -11.82 -32.89
N ARG A 28 -18.62 -11.27 -33.11
CA ARG A 28 -18.77 -9.94 -33.73
C ARG A 28 -18.13 -8.87 -32.86
N LYS A 29 -18.36 -8.89 -31.54
CA LYS A 29 -17.77 -7.91 -30.64
C LYS A 29 -16.25 -7.95 -30.61
N LYS A 30 -15.67 -9.16 -30.60
CA LYS A 30 -14.22 -9.37 -30.74
C LYS A 30 -13.64 -8.71 -32.00
N ARG A 31 -14.29 -8.91 -33.15
CA ARG A 31 -13.85 -8.29 -34.42
C ARG A 31 -13.96 -6.76 -34.41
N GLU A 32 -15.05 -6.24 -33.84
CA GLU A 32 -15.28 -4.79 -33.71
C GLU A 32 -14.19 -4.14 -32.85
N MET A 33 -13.94 -4.67 -31.65
CA MET A 33 -12.90 -4.16 -30.76
C MET A 33 -11.50 -4.34 -31.36
N GLN A 34 -11.20 -5.48 -31.98
CA GLN A 34 -9.92 -5.70 -32.64
C GLN A 34 -9.68 -4.67 -33.77
N MET A 35 -10.73 -4.30 -34.51
CA MET A 35 -10.65 -3.25 -35.52
C MET A 35 -10.33 -1.89 -34.88
N LEU A 36 -10.99 -1.53 -33.78
CA LEU A 36 -10.73 -0.28 -33.04
C LEU A 36 -9.29 -0.24 -32.48
N MET A 37 -8.82 -1.34 -31.90
CA MET A 37 -7.43 -1.48 -31.45
C MET A 37 -6.43 -1.32 -32.58
N MET A 38 -6.68 -1.95 -33.74
CA MET A 38 -5.83 -1.79 -34.92
C MET A 38 -5.84 -0.35 -35.45
N MET A 39 -6.95 0.38 -35.31
CA MET A 39 -7.01 1.80 -35.70
C MET A 39 -6.22 2.67 -34.73
N LEU A 40 -6.28 2.42 -33.42
CA LEU A 40 -5.42 3.09 -32.43
C LEU A 40 -3.94 2.90 -32.76
N SER A 41 -3.49 1.65 -32.92
CA SER A 41 -2.09 1.35 -33.25
C SER A 41 -1.61 1.94 -34.58
N LYS A 42 -2.53 2.20 -35.53
CA LYS A 42 -2.21 2.91 -36.77
C LYS A 42 -2.12 4.41 -36.56
N ASP A 43 -3.04 4.98 -35.77
CA ASP A 43 -3.06 6.41 -35.45
C ASP A 43 -1.80 6.81 -34.69
N ASP A 44 -1.32 5.98 -33.77
CA ASP A 44 -0.06 6.24 -33.04
C ASP A 44 1.14 6.41 -33.98
N LYS A 45 1.22 5.57 -35.02
CA LYS A 45 2.29 5.67 -36.04
C LYS A 45 2.14 6.92 -36.91
N VAL A 46 0.90 7.35 -37.15
CA VAL A 46 0.60 8.51 -37.99
C VAL A 46 0.81 9.81 -37.22
N ALA A 47 0.45 9.85 -35.94
CA ALA A 47 0.63 11.01 -35.05
C ALA A 47 2.10 11.45 -34.97
N PHE A 48 3.05 10.52 -35.12
CA PHE A 48 4.47 10.84 -35.23
C PHE A 48 4.82 11.66 -36.49
N THR A 49 4.02 11.55 -37.56
CA THR A 49 4.27 12.16 -38.87
C THR A 49 3.31 13.29 -39.26
N ARG A 50 2.18 13.44 -38.54
CA ARG A 50 1.08 14.38 -38.86
C ARG A 50 0.54 15.07 -37.61
N GLU A 51 0.10 16.32 -37.77
CA GLU A 51 -0.31 17.23 -36.68
C GLU A 51 -1.67 16.94 -36.02
N ARG A 52 -2.47 15.98 -36.47
CA ARG A 52 -3.77 15.65 -35.82
C ARG A 52 -3.96 14.14 -35.69
N SER A 53 -4.03 13.69 -34.44
CA SER A 53 -4.34 12.33 -34.02
C SER A 53 -5.85 12.18 -33.81
N ASN A 54 -6.44 11.08 -34.28
CA ASN A 54 -7.86 10.74 -34.05
C ASN A 54 -8.05 9.82 -32.83
N ARG A 55 -7.01 9.65 -32.02
CA ARG A 55 -6.96 8.77 -30.86
C ARG A 55 -8.15 8.92 -29.92
N GLU A 56 -8.49 10.16 -29.52
CA GLU A 56 -9.59 10.42 -28.59
C GLU A 56 -10.93 9.87 -29.10
N GLU A 57 -11.22 10.07 -30.38
CA GLU A 57 -12.44 9.59 -31.01
C GLU A 57 -12.49 8.06 -31.04
N ILE A 58 -11.37 7.41 -31.41
CA ILE A 58 -11.29 5.95 -31.46
C ILE A 58 -11.41 5.33 -30.06
N LEU A 59 -10.75 5.93 -29.04
CA LEU A 59 -10.89 5.50 -27.65
C LEU A 59 -12.33 5.65 -27.16
N ARG A 60 -12.95 6.80 -27.42
CA ARG A 60 -14.35 7.06 -27.04
C ARG A 60 -15.30 6.06 -27.70
N GLU A 61 -15.08 5.74 -28.97
CA GLU A 61 -15.88 4.74 -29.69
C GLU A 61 -15.69 3.33 -29.09
N ALA A 62 -14.46 2.96 -28.73
CA ALA A 62 -14.17 1.68 -28.08
C ALA A 62 -14.85 1.54 -26.72
N VAL A 63 -14.78 2.59 -25.89
CA VAL A 63 -15.45 2.63 -24.59
C VAL A 63 -16.97 2.63 -24.76
N HIS A 64 -17.53 3.47 -25.63
CA HIS A 64 -18.97 3.50 -25.92
C HIS A 64 -19.49 2.16 -26.45
N SER A 65 -18.71 1.52 -27.31
CA SER A 65 -18.98 0.19 -27.87
C SER A 65 -19.14 -0.85 -26.75
N ILE A 66 -18.28 -0.86 -25.74
CA ILE A 66 -18.39 -1.77 -24.59
C ILE A 66 -19.51 -1.34 -23.64
N SER A 67 -19.59 -0.07 -23.27
CA SER A 67 -20.62 0.50 -22.39
C SER A 67 -22.04 0.19 -22.86
N SER A 68 -22.34 0.37 -24.15
CA SER A 68 -23.65 0.05 -24.74
C SER A 68 -23.95 -1.45 -24.77
N TRP A 69 -22.91 -2.29 -24.78
CA TRP A 69 -23.03 -3.75 -24.78
C TRP A 69 -23.36 -4.30 -23.39
N LEU A 70 -22.85 -3.68 -22.32
CA LEU A 70 -23.10 -4.08 -20.94
C LEU A 70 -24.60 -4.12 -20.60
N ASN A 71 -25.40 -3.15 -21.06
CA ASN A 71 -26.86 -3.18 -20.87
C ASN A 71 -27.51 -4.40 -21.53
N ARG A 72 -27.02 -4.84 -22.71
CA ARG A 72 -27.54 -6.04 -23.39
C ARG A 72 -27.19 -7.32 -22.64
N ILE A 73 -26.00 -7.38 -22.05
CA ILE A 73 -25.58 -8.50 -21.20
C ILE A 73 -26.46 -8.54 -19.95
N TRP A 74 -26.66 -7.40 -19.28
CA TRP A 74 -27.51 -7.30 -18.10
C TRP A 74 -28.95 -7.74 -18.39
N LEU A 75 -29.56 -7.26 -19.48
CA LEU A 75 -30.88 -7.72 -19.92
C LEU A 75 -30.94 -9.24 -20.09
N MET A 76 -29.93 -9.85 -20.73
CA MET A 76 -29.89 -11.30 -20.94
C MET A 76 -29.90 -12.08 -19.62
N VAL A 77 -29.16 -11.63 -18.61
CA VAL A 77 -29.00 -12.37 -17.35
C VAL A 77 -30.11 -12.07 -16.34
N TYR A 78 -30.56 -10.82 -16.23
CA TYR A 78 -31.52 -10.40 -15.23
C TYR A 78 -32.98 -10.55 -15.72
N GLU A 79 -33.30 -9.97 -16.87
CA GLU A 79 -34.68 -9.93 -17.40
C GLU A 79 -35.10 -11.23 -18.08
N TYR A 80 -34.18 -11.84 -18.85
CA TYR A 80 -34.45 -13.07 -19.59
C TYR A 80 -33.92 -14.34 -18.92
N LYS A 81 -33.03 -14.22 -17.91
CA LYS A 81 -32.44 -15.34 -17.17
C LYS A 81 -31.93 -16.46 -18.08
N ALA A 82 -31.19 -16.09 -19.13
CA ALA A 82 -30.76 -17.01 -20.18
C ALA A 82 -29.26 -16.91 -20.47
N ASN A 83 -28.69 -18.01 -21.00
CA ASN A 83 -27.30 -18.09 -21.49
C ASN A 83 -26.24 -17.51 -20.53
N PHE A 84 -26.36 -17.80 -19.22
CA PHE A 84 -25.46 -17.25 -18.19
C PHE A 84 -23.96 -17.45 -18.49
N ALA A 85 -23.57 -18.60 -19.05
CA ALA A 85 -22.19 -18.87 -19.43
C ALA A 85 -21.68 -17.92 -20.53
N LEU A 86 -22.47 -17.68 -21.59
CA LEU A 86 -22.12 -16.74 -22.64
C LEU A 86 -22.06 -15.31 -22.12
N ALA A 87 -23.00 -14.92 -21.24
CA ALA A 87 -22.99 -13.61 -20.61
C ALA A 87 -21.72 -13.40 -19.75
N HIS A 88 -21.33 -14.42 -18.98
CA HIS A 88 -20.08 -14.41 -18.21
C HIS A 88 -18.85 -14.25 -19.12
N GLU A 89 -18.74 -15.03 -20.21
CA GLU A 89 -17.66 -14.87 -21.20
C GLU A 89 -17.64 -13.46 -21.83
N CYS A 90 -18.81 -12.86 -22.06
CA CYS A 90 -18.90 -11.49 -22.58
C CYS A 90 -18.39 -10.46 -21.57
N LEU A 91 -18.66 -10.62 -20.27
CA LEU A 91 -18.16 -9.74 -19.21
C LEU A 91 -16.64 -9.87 -19.05
N LEU A 92 -16.10 -11.10 -19.03
CA LEU A 92 -14.66 -11.32 -19.02
C LEU A 92 -13.98 -10.63 -20.22
N TYR A 93 -14.60 -10.73 -21.40
CA TYR A 93 -14.07 -10.07 -22.60
C TYR A 93 -14.13 -8.53 -22.51
N ALA A 94 -15.18 -7.97 -21.91
CA ALA A 94 -15.31 -6.52 -21.72
C ALA A 94 -14.17 -5.99 -20.84
N ILE A 95 -13.89 -6.63 -19.70
CA ILE A 95 -12.78 -6.27 -18.80
C ILE A 95 -11.43 -6.43 -19.50
N LYS A 96 -11.16 -7.60 -20.12
CA LYS A 96 -9.92 -7.83 -20.90
C LYS A 96 -9.69 -6.74 -21.95
N SER A 97 -10.76 -6.31 -22.62
CA SER A 97 -10.65 -5.26 -23.64
C SER A 97 -10.30 -3.90 -23.04
N MET A 98 -10.78 -3.58 -21.83
CA MET A 98 -10.42 -2.34 -21.13
C MET A 98 -8.97 -2.36 -20.66
N THR A 99 -8.50 -3.47 -20.09
CA THR A 99 -7.09 -3.65 -19.71
C THR A 99 -6.17 -3.48 -20.92
N ILE A 100 -6.50 -4.10 -22.06
CA ILE A 100 -5.73 -3.94 -23.31
C ILE A 100 -5.76 -2.49 -23.81
N LEU A 101 -6.88 -1.77 -23.66
CA LEU A 101 -6.92 -0.35 -24.04
C LEU A 101 -5.99 0.47 -23.16
N GLU A 102 -6.00 0.24 -21.85
CA GLU A 102 -5.20 0.96 -20.88
C GLU A 102 -3.69 0.72 -21.06
N GLU A 103 -3.29 -0.52 -21.32
CA GLU A 103 -1.90 -0.94 -21.52
C GLU A 103 -1.38 -0.66 -22.93
N SER A 104 -2.23 -0.22 -23.86
CA SER A 104 -1.82 -0.03 -25.25
C SER A 104 -0.70 1.02 -25.33
N PRO A 105 0.49 0.68 -25.86
CA PRO A 105 1.67 1.58 -25.94
C PRO A 105 1.44 2.77 -26.87
N GLY A 106 0.26 2.81 -27.50
CA GLY A 106 -0.25 3.97 -28.15
C GLY A 106 -0.44 5.15 -27.23
N ILE A 107 -0.82 4.92 -25.96
CA ILE A 107 -1.13 5.86 -24.83
C ILE A 107 -0.70 7.33 -24.99
N GLY A 108 0.52 7.52 -25.48
CA GLY A 108 1.43 8.55 -25.01
C GLY A 108 1.85 8.20 -23.59
N ASP A 109 2.99 8.71 -23.14
CA ASP A 109 3.43 8.52 -21.77
C ASP A 109 2.41 9.09 -20.73
N CYS A 110 1.43 9.90 -21.18
CA CYS A 110 0.32 10.42 -20.37
C CYS A 110 -0.96 9.58 -20.57
N LYS A 111 -1.34 8.77 -19.56
CA LYS A 111 -2.67 8.09 -19.49
C LYS A 111 -3.86 9.02 -19.26
N CYS A 112 -3.61 10.32 -19.27
CA CYS A 112 -4.51 11.39 -18.86
C CYS A 112 -5.81 11.43 -19.68
N LEU A 113 -5.73 11.17 -20.99
CA LEU A 113 -6.92 11.15 -21.86
C LEU A 113 -7.86 9.97 -21.53
N PHE A 114 -7.28 8.81 -21.25
CA PHE A 114 -8.03 7.62 -20.87
C PHE A 114 -8.62 7.80 -19.46
N ASN A 115 -7.80 8.19 -18.49
CA ASN A 115 -8.20 8.34 -17.09
C ASN A 115 -9.26 9.45 -16.88
N ASN A 116 -9.26 10.51 -17.69
CA ASN A 116 -10.22 11.62 -17.57
C ASN A 116 -11.45 11.49 -18.48
N MET A 117 -11.62 10.38 -19.19
CA MET A 117 -12.79 10.19 -20.05
C MET A 117 -14.04 10.00 -19.21
N TYR A 118 -15.01 10.90 -19.33
CA TYR A 118 -16.29 10.75 -18.67
C TYR A 118 -17.13 9.65 -19.34
N VAL A 119 -17.59 8.68 -18.56
CA VAL A 119 -18.36 7.52 -19.03
C VAL A 119 -19.67 7.45 -18.27
N THR A 120 -20.77 7.32 -19.02
CA THR A 120 -22.11 7.12 -18.47
C THR A 120 -22.71 5.82 -18.97
N ILE A 121 -23.30 5.04 -18.07
CA ILE A 121 -23.96 3.78 -18.38
C ILE A 121 -25.32 3.75 -17.70
N SER A 122 -26.35 3.46 -18.47
CA SER A 122 -27.70 3.20 -17.94
C SER A 122 -28.07 1.75 -18.20
N LEU A 123 -28.30 0.99 -17.13
CA LEU A 123 -28.94 -0.32 -17.21
C LEU A 123 -30.45 -0.09 -17.30
N LYS A 124 -31.07 -0.52 -18.40
CA LYS A 124 -32.49 -0.28 -18.68
C LYS A 124 -33.24 -1.60 -18.78
N ASP A 125 -34.42 -1.66 -18.17
CA ASP A 125 -35.31 -2.83 -18.23
C ASP A 125 -35.92 -3.03 -19.64
N ARG A 126 -36.73 -4.08 -19.81
CA ARG A 126 -37.43 -4.35 -21.08
C ARG A 126 -38.42 -3.26 -21.48
N ARG A 127 -38.84 -2.41 -20.55
CA ARG A 127 -39.72 -1.26 -20.76
C ARG A 127 -38.92 0.03 -21.00
N ASN A 128 -37.60 -0.08 -21.16
CA ASN A 128 -36.67 1.03 -21.33
C ASN A 128 -36.60 1.97 -20.11
N ARG A 129 -37.01 1.51 -18.92
CA ARG A 129 -36.87 2.26 -17.67
C ARG A 129 -35.49 2.03 -17.10
N THR A 130 -34.82 3.10 -16.68
CA THR A 130 -33.51 3.01 -16.04
C THR A 130 -33.63 2.35 -14.67
N VAL A 131 -32.92 1.24 -14.49
CA VAL A 131 -32.85 0.46 -13.24
C VAL A 131 -31.67 0.91 -12.39
N LYS A 132 -30.52 1.15 -13.03
CA LYS A 132 -29.34 1.74 -12.40
C LYS A 132 -28.61 2.62 -13.40
N TYR A 133 -28.12 3.76 -12.92
CA TYR A 133 -27.28 4.68 -13.65
C TYR A 133 -25.89 4.70 -13.02
N PHE A 134 -24.85 4.71 -13.85
CA PHE A 134 -23.46 4.83 -13.46
C PHE A 134 -22.87 6.03 -14.20
N SER A 135 -22.09 6.82 -13.48
CA SER A 135 -21.38 7.99 -13.97
C SER A 135 -20.03 8.02 -13.27
N PHE A 136 -18.96 7.95 -14.04
CA PHE A 136 -17.61 7.99 -13.50
C PHE A 136 -16.63 8.57 -14.51
N THR A 137 -15.48 9.00 -13.97
CA THR A 137 -14.35 9.48 -14.75
C THR A 137 -13.36 8.33 -14.95
N GLY A 138 -12.98 8.06 -16.19
CA GLY A 138 -12.07 6.99 -16.56
C GLY A 138 -12.78 5.66 -16.86
N PRO A 139 -12.47 4.97 -17.97
CA PRO A 139 -13.03 3.67 -18.30
C PRO A 139 -12.61 2.54 -17.34
N ARG A 140 -11.58 2.74 -16.50
CA ARG A 140 -11.15 1.77 -15.47
C ARG A 140 -12.32 1.32 -14.58
N ASN A 141 -13.21 2.27 -14.26
CA ASN A 141 -14.40 2.08 -13.42
C ASN A 141 -15.53 1.25 -14.09
N LEU A 142 -15.33 0.77 -15.33
CA LEU A 142 -16.24 -0.20 -15.96
C LEU A 142 -16.23 -1.56 -15.26
N ASP A 143 -15.17 -1.85 -14.50
CA ASP A 143 -15.11 -2.98 -13.58
C ASP A 143 -16.31 -2.98 -12.62
N GLN A 144 -16.64 -1.85 -11.99
CA GLN A 144 -17.78 -1.72 -11.07
C GLN A 144 -19.10 -2.09 -11.74
N VAL A 145 -19.30 -1.69 -13.00
CA VAL A 145 -20.50 -2.05 -13.77
C VAL A 145 -20.52 -3.54 -14.08
N CYS A 146 -19.39 -4.13 -14.46
CA CYS A 146 -19.29 -5.57 -14.71
C CYS A 146 -19.54 -6.38 -13.43
N MET A 147 -18.99 -5.96 -12.29
CA MET A 147 -19.25 -6.55 -10.96
C MET A 147 -20.72 -6.50 -10.59
N TRP A 148 -21.39 -5.37 -10.85
CA TRP A 148 -22.83 -5.23 -10.65
C TRP A 148 -23.63 -6.23 -11.50
N ILE A 149 -23.24 -6.41 -12.77
CA ILE A 149 -23.91 -7.36 -13.67
C ILE A 149 -23.61 -8.80 -13.24
N TRP A 150 -22.38 -9.14 -12.86
CA TRP A 150 -22.03 -10.46 -12.34
C TRP A 150 -22.80 -10.81 -11.08
N ARG A 151 -22.99 -9.84 -10.17
CA ARG A 151 -23.84 -10.01 -8.98
C ARG A 151 -25.25 -10.45 -9.36
N ASP A 152 -25.88 -9.72 -10.26
CA ASP A 152 -27.24 -10.01 -10.72
C ASP A 152 -27.31 -11.34 -11.50
N LEU A 153 -26.26 -11.65 -12.28
CA LEU A 153 -26.09 -12.92 -12.99
C LEU A 153 -26.06 -14.10 -12.01
N PHE A 154 -25.20 -14.06 -11.00
CA PHE A 154 -25.03 -15.16 -10.04
C PHE A 154 -26.26 -15.37 -9.17
N ILE A 155 -26.89 -14.28 -8.71
CA ILE A 155 -28.14 -14.38 -7.94
C ILE A 155 -29.24 -14.97 -8.82
N SER A 156 -29.36 -14.53 -10.07
CA SER A 156 -30.35 -15.09 -11.01
C SER A 156 -30.12 -16.58 -11.26
N MET A 157 -28.86 -17.02 -11.44
CA MET A 157 -28.51 -18.44 -11.57
C MET A 157 -28.90 -19.27 -10.35
N LEU A 158 -28.67 -18.75 -9.15
CA LEU A 158 -28.93 -19.46 -7.89
C LEU A 158 -30.42 -19.55 -7.57
N VAL A 159 -31.21 -18.55 -7.99
CA VAL A 159 -32.67 -18.56 -7.89
C VAL A 159 -33.27 -19.54 -8.90
N ASP A 160 -32.75 -19.58 -10.13
CA ASP A 160 -33.26 -20.43 -11.20
C ASP A 160 -32.90 -21.92 -10.99
N ASP A 161 -31.65 -22.21 -10.61
CA ASP A 161 -31.18 -23.57 -10.37
C ASP A 161 -30.23 -23.65 -9.16
N ARG A 162 -30.66 -24.37 -8.12
CA ARG A 162 -29.85 -24.63 -6.92
C ARG A 162 -28.57 -25.42 -7.20
N ARG A 163 -28.49 -26.16 -8.32
CA ARG A 163 -27.29 -26.89 -8.74
C ARG A 163 -26.24 -25.98 -9.38
N SER A 164 -26.60 -24.74 -9.72
CA SER A 164 -25.69 -23.73 -10.28
C SER A 164 -24.56 -23.33 -9.35
N LYS A 165 -24.56 -23.73 -8.06
CA LYS A 165 -23.51 -23.38 -7.09
C LYS A 165 -22.10 -23.72 -7.59
N THR A 166 -21.92 -24.89 -8.21
CA THR A 166 -20.61 -25.29 -8.75
C THR A 166 -20.17 -24.37 -9.89
N ARG A 167 -21.08 -24.04 -10.81
CA ARG A 167 -20.81 -23.13 -11.93
C ARG A 167 -20.52 -21.71 -11.46
N VAL A 168 -21.21 -21.24 -10.42
CA VAL A 168 -20.91 -19.94 -9.80
C VAL A 168 -19.49 -19.95 -9.23
N LYS A 169 -19.06 -21.02 -8.56
CA LYS A 169 -17.68 -21.12 -8.06
C LYS A 169 -16.64 -21.11 -9.17
N GLU A 170 -16.86 -21.84 -10.25
CA GLU A 170 -15.99 -21.84 -11.44
C GLU A 170 -15.89 -20.43 -12.03
N MET A 171 -17.02 -19.77 -12.25
CA MET A 171 -17.05 -18.40 -12.77
C MET A 171 -16.42 -17.37 -11.81
N LEU A 172 -16.46 -17.58 -10.50
CA LEU A 172 -15.75 -16.73 -9.54
C LEU A 172 -14.23 -16.92 -9.65
N ALA A 173 -13.76 -18.14 -9.93
CA ALA A 173 -12.34 -18.39 -10.17
C ALA A 173 -11.87 -17.73 -11.48
N ASP A 174 -12.69 -17.75 -12.54
CA ASP A 174 -12.38 -17.05 -13.80
C ASP A 174 -12.24 -15.52 -13.62
N ILE A 175 -13.06 -14.94 -12.72
CA ILE A 175 -13.02 -13.50 -12.37
C ILE A 175 -11.74 -13.18 -11.61
N GLU A 176 -11.37 -14.02 -10.65
CA GLU A 176 -10.13 -13.95 -9.89
C GLU A 176 -8.89 -14.07 -10.76
N GLU A 177 -8.86 -15.02 -11.70
CA GLU A 177 -7.75 -15.17 -12.65
C GLU A 177 -7.57 -13.92 -13.51
N LEU A 178 -8.67 -13.24 -13.85
CA LEU A 178 -8.65 -12.06 -14.69
C LEU A 178 -8.24 -10.78 -13.96
N MET A 179 -8.83 -10.50 -12.80
CA MET A 179 -8.65 -9.21 -12.11
C MET A 179 -7.66 -9.29 -10.95
N GLY A 180 -7.26 -10.50 -10.55
CA GLY A 180 -6.48 -10.70 -9.34
C GLY A 180 -7.25 -10.34 -8.07
N TRP A 181 -6.51 -10.39 -6.96
CA TRP A 181 -6.96 -9.93 -5.64
C TRP A 181 -6.08 -8.80 -5.10
N SER A 182 -5.26 -8.17 -5.95
CA SER A 182 -4.30 -7.20 -5.43
C SER A 182 -5.02 -5.99 -4.84
N ASP A 183 -4.44 -5.52 -3.75
CA ASP A 183 -4.90 -4.39 -2.95
C ASP A 183 -4.51 -3.05 -3.59
N ASP A 184 -4.07 -3.03 -4.85
CA ASP A 184 -3.58 -1.83 -5.55
C ASP A 184 -4.67 -0.77 -5.80
N TYR A 185 -5.86 -0.95 -5.23
CA TYR A 185 -6.91 0.07 -5.14
C TYR A 185 -6.77 0.94 -3.87
N ASP A 186 -5.70 0.77 -3.09
CA ASP A 186 -5.38 1.62 -1.96
C ASP A 186 -5.03 3.05 -2.39
N ASP A 187 -5.74 4.01 -1.80
CA ASP A 187 -5.30 5.38 -1.43
C ASP A 187 -5.61 6.60 -2.32
N ASP A 188 -6.33 6.48 -3.45
CA ASP A 188 -6.61 7.67 -4.30
C ASP A 188 -8.05 8.25 -4.20
N ASP A 189 -8.97 7.67 -3.42
CA ASP A 189 -10.40 8.04 -3.41
C ASP A 189 -10.88 8.74 -2.12
N ASP A 190 -10.02 9.48 -1.42
CA ASP A 190 -10.41 10.29 -0.24
C ASP A 190 -11.14 11.62 -0.59
N ASP A 191 -11.40 11.91 -1.87
CA ASP A 191 -11.98 13.21 -2.31
C ASP A 191 -13.37 13.12 -2.99
N ALA A 192 -14.04 11.96 -3.01
CA ALA A 192 -15.35 11.82 -3.66
C ALA A 192 -16.53 11.82 -2.67
N ASP A 193 -16.68 12.91 -1.92
CA ASP A 193 -17.94 13.33 -1.26
C ASP A 193 -19.04 13.58 -2.33
N SER A 194 -19.51 12.52 -3.00
CA SER A 194 -20.55 12.58 -4.05
C SER A 194 -21.90 11.98 -3.63
N GLU A 195 -22.13 11.79 -2.33
CA GLU A 195 -23.40 11.23 -1.85
C GLU A 195 -24.62 12.16 -2.01
N ASP A 196 -24.47 13.41 -2.47
CA ASP A 196 -25.59 14.37 -2.59
C ASP A 196 -26.09 14.67 -4.02
N GLU A 197 -25.49 14.12 -5.09
CA GLU A 197 -25.90 14.49 -6.46
C GLU A 197 -26.93 13.55 -7.13
N GLU A 198 -27.36 12.45 -6.48
CA GLU A 198 -28.40 11.55 -7.06
C GLU A 198 -29.83 12.10 -6.89
N THR A 199 -30.02 13.25 -6.21
CA THR A 199 -31.37 13.82 -5.93
C THR A 199 -31.75 15.03 -6.81
N LEU A 200 -30.80 15.72 -7.46
CA LEU A 200 -31.09 16.97 -8.22
C LEU A 200 -31.46 16.76 -9.70
N LEU A 201 -31.37 15.54 -10.24
CA LEU A 201 -31.67 15.26 -11.65
C LEU A 201 -33.12 14.83 -11.92
N ARG A 202 -34.00 14.87 -10.91
CA ARG A 202 -35.41 14.48 -11.07
C ARG A 202 -36.35 15.60 -11.51
N ASP A 203 -35.87 16.85 -11.58
CA ASP A 203 -36.72 18.02 -11.86
C ASP A 203 -36.71 18.52 -13.32
N TYR A 204 -36.11 17.80 -14.27
CA TYR A 204 -36.02 18.25 -15.68
C TYR A 204 -36.90 17.49 -16.70
N GLU A 205 -37.98 16.83 -16.28
CA GLU A 205 -39.08 16.44 -17.20
C GLU A 205 -40.42 16.98 -16.70
N GLY A 206 -40.52 18.31 -16.69
CA GLY A 206 -41.80 19.01 -16.75
C GLY A 206 -42.47 18.81 -18.11
N VAL A 207 -43.08 17.64 -18.34
CA VAL A 207 -44.18 17.48 -19.30
C VAL A 207 -45.35 16.91 -18.52
N GLY A 208 -46.25 17.82 -18.13
CA GLY A 208 -47.39 17.54 -17.27
C GLY A 208 -48.24 16.37 -17.77
N THR A 209 -48.40 15.37 -16.91
CA THR A 209 -49.57 14.51 -16.90
C THR A 209 -50.11 14.50 -15.48
N ASP A 210 -51.31 15.04 -15.37
CA ASP A 210 -52.06 15.43 -14.18
C ASP A 210 -52.72 14.20 -13.53
N ASP A 211 -51.90 13.22 -13.10
CA ASP A 211 -52.41 12.05 -12.38
C ASP A 211 -51.83 12.02 -10.96
N GLU A 212 -52.54 12.71 -10.05
CA GLU A 212 -52.39 12.63 -8.60
C GLU A 212 -52.63 11.18 -8.13
N TYR A 213 -51.55 10.43 -7.89
CA TYR A 213 -51.60 9.21 -7.09
C TYR A 213 -51.06 9.52 -5.70
N GLU A 214 -51.97 9.68 -4.73
CA GLU A 214 -51.69 9.60 -3.29
C GLU A 214 -51.03 8.24 -3.01
N VAL A 215 -49.71 8.21 -2.84
CA VAL A 215 -48.99 7.04 -2.37
C VAL A 215 -48.97 7.11 -0.84
N ASP A 216 -49.83 6.32 -0.22
CA ASP A 216 -49.88 6.05 1.22
C ASP A 216 -48.49 5.68 1.75
N SER A 217 -47.84 6.65 2.37
CA SER A 217 -46.48 6.57 2.92
C SER A 217 -46.51 6.14 4.39
N GLU A 218 -47.00 4.94 4.70
CA GLU A 218 -46.86 4.39 6.05
C GLU A 218 -46.60 2.87 6.01
N GLY A 219 -45.32 2.48 5.94
CA GLY A 219 -44.93 1.09 6.18
C GLY A 219 -43.59 0.59 5.62
N GLU A 220 -42.79 1.43 4.95
CA GLU A 220 -41.50 0.99 4.40
C GLU A 220 -40.40 0.90 5.47
N SER A 221 -40.49 -0.12 6.34
CA SER A 221 -39.30 -0.74 6.91
C SER A 221 -38.61 -1.58 5.82
N GLN A 222 -38.26 -0.92 4.71
CA GLN A 222 -37.51 -1.53 3.63
C GLN A 222 -36.11 -1.77 4.17
N SER A 223 -35.73 -3.03 4.37
CA SER A 223 -34.51 -3.37 5.09
C SER A 223 -33.29 -2.71 4.45
N CYS A 224 -32.72 -1.71 5.12
CA CYS A 224 -31.60 -0.87 4.67
C CYS A 224 -30.24 -1.59 4.63
N CYS A 225 -30.23 -2.88 4.27
CA CYS A 225 -28.99 -3.62 4.17
C CYS A 225 -28.34 -3.32 2.81
N ARG A 226 -27.08 -2.87 2.83
CA ARG A 226 -26.25 -2.46 1.66
C ARG A 226 -26.27 -3.46 0.51
N PHE A 227 -26.39 -4.74 0.84
CA PHE A 227 -26.47 -5.85 -0.09
C PHE A 227 -27.84 -6.03 -0.79
N HIS A 228 -28.75 -5.06 -0.78
CA HIS A 228 -30.06 -5.15 -1.43
C HIS A 228 -30.19 -4.17 -2.57
N THR A 229 -31.00 -4.51 -3.57
CA THR A 229 -31.48 -3.53 -4.55
C THR A 229 -33.01 -3.48 -4.53
N LYS A 230 -33.55 -2.29 -4.81
CA LYS A 230 -35.00 -2.05 -4.82
C LYS A 230 -35.73 -2.84 -5.92
N TYR A 231 -35.03 -3.20 -7.00
CA TYR A 231 -35.62 -3.86 -8.15
C TYR A 231 -35.60 -5.40 -8.05
N TRP A 232 -34.90 -5.96 -7.05
CA TRP A 232 -34.89 -7.40 -6.83
C TRP A 232 -36.21 -7.93 -6.29
N SER A 233 -36.65 -9.05 -6.84
CA SER A 233 -37.74 -9.85 -6.26
C SER A 233 -37.33 -10.47 -4.91
N ASN A 234 -38.32 -10.87 -4.11
CA ASN A 234 -38.07 -11.54 -2.83
C ASN A 234 -37.20 -12.80 -2.99
N ASP A 235 -37.42 -13.60 -4.03
CA ASP A 235 -36.61 -14.79 -4.31
C ASP A 235 -35.13 -14.44 -4.57
N MET A 236 -34.87 -13.31 -5.24
CA MET A 236 -33.50 -12.80 -5.43
C MET A 236 -32.89 -12.30 -4.13
N ASN A 237 -33.69 -11.67 -3.27
CA ASN A 237 -33.27 -11.26 -1.94
C ASN A 237 -32.90 -12.46 -1.06
N GLU A 238 -33.53 -13.62 -1.24
CA GLU A 238 -33.11 -14.87 -0.60
C GLU A 238 -31.85 -15.45 -1.26
N GLY A 239 -31.81 -15.45 -2.61
CA GLY A 239 -30.68 -15.93 -3.40
C GLY A 239 -29.36 -15.25 -3.03
N ARG A 240 -29.38 -13.96 -2.69
CA ARG A 240 -28.20 -13.20 -2.27
C ARG A 240 -27.53 -13.78 -1.01
N ILE A 241 -28.28 -14.39 -0.08
CA ILE A 241 -27.72 -14.99 1.14
C ILE A 241 -26.86 -16.20 0.76
N THR A 242 -27.37 -17.00 -0.18
CA THR A 242 -26.62 -18.13 -0.74
C THR A 242 -25.39 -17.65 -1.51
N PHE A 243 -25.53 -16.61 -2.34
CA PHE A 243 -24.41 -16.03 -3.09
C PHE A 243 -23.32 -15.50 -2.15
N ARG A 244 -23.69 -14.70 -1.15
CA ARG A 244 -22.79 -14.16 -0.11
C ARG A 244 -22.03 -15.28 0.61
N SER A 245 -22.68 -16.39 0.92
CA SER A 245 -22.02 -17.55 1.51
C SER A 245 -21.01 -18.22 0.57
N ILE A 246 -21.26 -18.24 -0.74
CA ILE A 246 -20.35 -18.80 -1.75
C ILE A 246 -19.12 -17.90 -1.91
N VAL A 247 -19.34 -16.58 -2.06
CA VAL A 247 -18.26 -15.59 -2.15
C VAL A 247 -17.40 -15.64 -0.90
N LYS A 248 -18.01 -15.61 0.29
CA LYS A 248 -17.28 -15.75 1.56
C LYS A 248 -16.43 -17.02 1.62
N ALA A 249 -16.99 -18.16 1.21
CA ALA A 249 -16.23 -19.41 1.20
C ALA A 249 -15.00 -19.32 0.28
N ARG A 250 -15.16 -18.73 -0.92
CA ARG A 250 -14.06 -18.52 -1.86
C ARG A 250 -13.00 -17.57 -1.30
N LEU A 251 -13.41 -16.42 -0.75
CA LEU A 251 -12.47 -15.47 -0.13
C LEU A 251 -11.69 -16.09 1.04
N VAL A 252 -12.31 -16.96 1.83
CA VAL A 252 -11.62 -17.70 2.90
C VAL A 252 -10.63 -18.74 2.35
N GLU A 253 -10.91 -19.37 1.20
CA GLU A 253 -9.96 -20.24 0.51
C GLU A 253 -8.74 -19.43 0.06
N ILE A 254 -8.95 -18.26 -0.53
CA ILE A 254 -7.86 -17.36 -0.98
C ILE A 254 -7.05 -16.85 0.21
N PHE A 255 -7.72 -16.39 1.27
CA PHE A 255 -7.06 -15.90 2.48
C PHE A 255 -6.18 -16.96 3.15
N ARG A 256 -6.52 -18.24 2.99
CA ARG A 256 -5.69 -19.35 3.49
C ARG A 256 -4.40 -19.49 2.69
N GLU A 257 -4.41 -19.18 1.40
CA GLU A 257 -3.23 -19.28 0.53
C GLU A 257 -2.36 -18.02 0.61
N VAL A 258 -3.00 -16.85 0.58
CA VAL A 258 -2.34 -15.54 0.60
C VAL A 258 -3.12 -14.64 1.58
N PRO A 259 -2.82 -14.72 2.89
CA PRO A 259 -3.48 -13.87 3.88
C PRO A 259 -3.10 -12.42 3.63
N ASP A 260 -4.08 -11.53 3.75
CA ASP A 260 -3.92 -10.11 3.54
C ASP A 260 -4.88 -9.31 4.46
N GLY A 261 -4.47 -8.11 4.86
CA GLY A 261 -5.23 -7.24 5.78
C GLY A 261 -6.56 -6.76 5.20
N SER A 262 -6.56 -6.35 3.93
CA SER A 262 -7.75 -5.85 3.25
C SER A 262 -8.69 -6.99 2.89
N LEU A 263 -8.15 -8.14 2.48
CA LEU A 263 -8.94 -9.36 2.31
C LEU A 263 -9.61 -9.80 3.62
N PHE A 264 -8.90 -9.74 4.75
CA PHE A 264 -9.47 -9.99 6.08
C PHE A 264 -10.66 -9.07 6.34
N CYS A 265 -10.50 -7.76 6.16
CA CYS A 265 -11.56 -6.77 6.33
C CYS A 265 -12.75 -7.01 5.39
N ALA A 266 -12.50 -7.36 4.14
CA ALA A 266 -13.53 -7.69 3.15
C ALA A 266 -14.35 -8.91 3.58
N ILE A 267 -13.71 -10.00 4.05
CA ILE A 267 -14.42 -11.19 4.52
C ILE A 267 -15.29 -10.87 5.75
N ILE A 268 -14.80 -10.03 6.66
CA ILE A 268 -15.55 -9.58 7.83
C ILE A 268 -16.76 -8.73 7.40
N SER A 269 -16.58 -7.77 6.49
CA SER A 269 -17.67 -6.90 6.03
C SER A 269 -18.78 -7.69 5.31
N ILE A 270 -18.41 -8.70 4.52
CA ILE A 270 -19.36 -9.61 3.87
C ILE A 270 -19.82 -10.75 4.79
N SER A 271 -19.54 -10.74 6.08
CA SER A 271 -20.08 -11.75 7.01
C SER A 271 -21.36 -11.27 7.71
N GLN A 272 -22.39 -12.13 7.73
CA GLN A 272 -23.65 -11.86 8.44
C GLN A 272 -23.48 -11.85 9.97
N ASP A 273 -22.50 -12.61 10.46
CA ASP A 273 -22.06 -12.66 11.85
C ASP A 273 -20.67 -12.02 11.95
N PRO A 274 -20.60 -10.67 12.06
CA PRO A 274 -19.34 -9.96 12.14
C PRO A 274 -18.60 -10.19 13.47
N THR A 275 -19.23 -10.77 14.51
CA THR A 275 -18.74 -10.58 15.89
C THR A 275 -18.09 -11.78 16.58
N SER A 276 -18.02 -12.99 16.01
CA SER A 276 -17.07 -13.99 16.56
C SER A 276 -16.61 -15.10 15.63
N ARG A 277 -17.52 -15.82 14.95
CA ARG A 277 -17.15 -17.09 14.31
C ARG A 277 -16.23 -16.90 13.11
N THR A 278 -16.54 -15.94 12.26
CA THR A 278 -15.72 -15.66 11.06
C THR A 278 -14.37 -15.11 11.45
N ASN A 279 -14.35 -14.12 12.34
CA ASN A 279 -13.12 -13.53 12.85
C ASN A 279 -12.23 -14.61 13.47
N LYS A 280 -12.78 -15.45 14.36
CA LYS A 280 -12.06 -16.57 14.93
C LYS A 280 -11.50 -17.52 13.87
N LEU A 281 -12.31 -17.92 12.88
CA LEU A 281 -11.84 -18.79 11.79
C LEU A 281 -10.65 -18.17 11.03
N LEU A 282 -10.72 -16.88 10.70
CA LEU A 282 -9.65 -16.19 9.98
C LEU A 282 -8.38 -16.07 10.84
N LEU A 283 -8.53 -15.75 12.12
CA LEU A 283 -7.40 -15.69 13.05
C LEU A 283 -6.80 -17.07 13.34
N ASP A 284 -7.60 -18.14 13.34
CA ASP A 284 -7.12 -19.52 13.46
C ASP A 284 -6.28 -19.88 12.21
N ILE A 285 -6.78 -19.58 11.00
CA ILE A 285 -6.03 -19.76 9.74
C ILE A 285 -4.72 -18.97 9.78
N LEU A 286 -4.78 -17.69 10.17
CA LEU A 286 -3.62 -16.81 10.26
C LEU A 286 -2.58 -17.35 11.26
N GLY A 287 -3.03 -17.89 12.39
CA GLY A 287 -2.16 -18.52 13.37
C GLY A 287 -1.44 -19.76 12.83
N ASP A 288 -2.07 -20.50 11.91
CA ASP A 288 -1.49 -21.69 11.28
C ASP A 288 -0.46 -21.31 10.19
N VAL A 289 -0.67 -20.23 9.43
CA VAL A 289 0.16 -19.87 8.26
C VAL A 289 1.15 -18.72 8.48
N ALA A 290 1.09 -17.99 9.61
CA ALA A 290 1.90 -16.78 9.83
C ALA A 290 3.43 -17.02 9.79
N GLY A 291 3.88 -18.26 9.90
CA GLY A 291 5.30 -18.64 9.85
C GLY A 291 5.77 -19.18 8.50
N ASP A 292 4.90 -19.28 7.48
CA ASP A 292 5.23 -19.95 6.21
C ASP A 292 6.14 -19.09 5.32
N SER A 293 6.04 -17.75 5.41
CA SER A 293 6.81 -16.80 4.61
C SER A 293 6.92 -15.42 5.28
N ALA A 294 7.75 -14.53 4.73
CA ALA A 294 7.81 -13.14 5.18
C ALA A 294 6.48 -12.41 4.93
N ASP A 295 5.80 -12.68 3.82
CA ASP A 295 4.57 -11.98 3.43
C ASP A 295 3.37 -12.42 4.29
N THR A 296 3.28 -13.70 4.63
CA THR A 296 2.27 -14.22 5.58
C THR A 296 2.47 -13.63 6.98
N LEU A 297 3.73 -13.48 7.44
CA LEU A 297 4.05 -12.80 8.70
C LEU A 297 3.67 -11.33 8.68
N LYS A 298 3.93 -10.61 7.57
CA LYS A 298 3.51 -9.21 7.41
C LYS A 298 2.01 -9.07 7.53
N ALA A 299 1.25 -9.88 6.79
CA ALA A 299 -0.21 -9.88 6.88
C ALA A 299 -0.67 -10.15 8.31
N ALA A 300 -0.04 -11.11 8.99
CA ALA A 300 -0.37 -11.42 10.38
C ALA A 300 -0.11 -10.25 11.34
N LEU A 301 1.03 -9.57 11.20
CA LEU A 301 1.36 -8.39 11.99
C LEU A 301 0.40 -7.23 11.69
N THR A 302 0.08 -6.97 10.42
CA THR A 302 -0.87 -5.92 10.02
C THR A 302 -2.25 -6.17 10.64
N ILE A 303 -2.80 -7.38 10.47
CA ILE A 303 -4.12 -7.76 11.02
C ILE A 303 -4.12 -7.65 12.55
N HIS A 304 -3.10 -8.19 13.23
CA HIS A 304 -3.04 -8.12 14.70
C HIS A 304 -2.75 -6.72 15.26
N THR A 305 -2.08 -5.86 14.48
CA THR A 305 -1.91 -4.45 14.80
C THR A 305 -3.26 -3.74 14.75
N ASN A 306 -4.01 -3.92 13.66
CA ASN A 306 -5.34 -3.31 13.49
C ASN A 306 -6.34 -3.78 14.55
N LEU A 307 -6.21 -5.02 15.03
CA LEU A 307 -7.02 -5.57 16.11
C LEU A 307 -6.49 -5.26 17.53
N TYR A 308 -5.37 -4.54 17.67
CA TYR A 308 -4.73 -4.24 18.94
C TYR A 308 -4.48 -5.48 19.81
N HIS A 309 -3.86 -6.52 19.25
CA HIS A 309 -3.55 -7.79 19.94
C HIS A 309 -2.06 -7.88 20.37
N PRO A 310 -1.59 -7.11 21.38
CA PRO A 310 -0.16 -7.00 21.69
C PRO A 310 0.49 -8.32 22.12
N ARG A 311 -0.25 -9.21 22.79
CA ARG A 311 0.29 -10.52 23.20
C ARG A 311 0.61 -11.39 21.99
N THR A 312 -0.25 -11.39 20.98
CA THR A 312 -0.06 -12.19 19.77
C THR A 312 1.05 -11.58 18.90
N ILE A 313 1.08 -10.25 18.77
CA ILE A 313 2.18 -9.55 18.09
C ILE A 313 3.52 -9.93 18.72
N LEU A 314 3.65 -9.89 20.04
CA LEU A 314 4.89 -10.26 20.71
C LEU A 314 5.28 -11.71 20.39
N LYS A 315 4.33 -12.64 20.47
CA LYS A 315 4.58 -14.05 20.15
C LYS A 315 5.07 -14.23 18.70
N LEU A 316 4.41 -13.59 17.74
CA LEU A 316 4.80 -13.63 16.33
C LEU A 316 6.21 -13.07 16.12
N LEU A 317 6.57 -11.97 16.79
CA LEU A 317 7.91 -11.40 16.70
C LEU A 317 8.96 -12.24 17.45
N GLU A 318 8.60 -12.96 18.51
CA GLU A 318 9.53 -13.88 19.18
C GLU A 318 9.82 -15.11 18.31
N ASP A 319 8.78 -15.68 17.69
CA ASP A 319 8.87 -16.92 16.91
C ASP A 319 9.45 -16.67 15.50
N TYR A 320 9.06 -15.58 14.83
CA TYR A 320 9.20 -15.41 13.38
C TYR A 320 9.91 -14.14 12.92
N TYR A 321 10.40 -13.28 13.83
CA TYR A 321 11.03 -12.00 13.43
C TYR A 321 12.19 -12.14 12.44
N HIS A 322 12.87 -13.29 12.41
CA HIS A 322 13.97 -13.56 11.47
C HIS A 322 13.53 -13.61 9.99
N TYR A 323 12.24 -13.75 9.70
CA TYR A 323 11.70 -13.65 8.34
C TYR A 323 11.52 -12.21 7.86
N LEU A 324 11.44 -11.24 8.78
CA LEU A 324 11.23 -9.84 8.42
C LEU A 324 12.50 -9.27 7.76
N ARG A 325 12.30 -8.58 6.64
CA ARG A 325 13.37 -7.89 5.90
C ARG A 325 13.41 -6.41 6.32
N PRO A 326 14.53 -5.72 6.08
CA PRO A 326 14.61 -4.26 6.25
C PRO A 326 13.49 -3.46 5.59
N ILE A 327 13.00 -3.91 4.42
CA ILE A 327 11.90 -3.27 3.67
C ILE A 327 10.54 -3.41 4.35
N ASP A 328 10.37 -4.40 5.25
CA ASP A 328 9.12 -4.65 5.97
C ASP A 328 8.95 -3.73 7.20
N CYS A 329 9.81 -2.72 7.34
CA CYS A 329 9.76 -1.70 8.38
C CYS A 329 8.39 -1.00 8.52
N PRO A 330 7.67 -0.63 7.43
CA PRO A 330 6.35 0.00 7.54
C PRO A 330 5.31 -0.89 8.23
N THR A 331 5.44 -2.22 8.14
CA THR A 331 4.58 -3.18 8.83
C THR A 331 5.02 -3.41 10.27
N LEU A 332 6.33 -3.53 10.51
CA LEU A 332 6.89 -3.78 11.83
C LEU A 332 6.69 -2.62 12.81
N LEU A 333 6.85 -1.38 12.33
CA LEU A 333 6.83 -0.18 13.18
C LEU A 333 5.48 0.01 13.90
N PRO A 334 4.31 -0.05 13.24
CA PRO A 334 3.00 -0.04 13.89
C PRO A 334 2.80 -1.19 14.89
N ALA A 335 3.28 -2.40 14.57
CA ALA A 335 3.18 -3.54 15.46
C ALA A 335 3.95 -3.29 16.78
N VAL A 336 5.16 -2.73 16.67
CA VAL A 336 5.97 -2.32 17.84
C VAL A 336 5.34 -1.14 18.58
N ALA A 337 4.62 -0.24 17.90
CA ALA A 337 3.82 0.82 18.53
C ALA A 337 2.73 0.25 19.45
N VAL A 338 1.97 -0.73 18.98
CA VAL A 338 0.96 -1.43 19.81
C VAL A 338 1.62 -2.11 21.02
N LEU A 339 2.82 -2.69 20.87
CA LEU A 339 3.56 -3.22 22.02
C LEU A 339 3.99 -2.12 23.00
N ALA A 340 4.43 -0.97 22.51
CA ALA A 340 4.91 0.15 23.34
C ALA A 340 3.80 0.80 24.19
N GLU A 341 2.56 0.74 23.71
CA GLU A 341 1.35 1.22 24.40
C GLU A 341 0.77 0.19 25.37
N SER A 342 1.30 -1.03 25.38
CA SER A 342 0.82 -2.14 26.21
C SER A 342 1.74 -2.45 27.41
N SER A 343 1.44 -3.52 28.16
CA SER A 343 2.32 -4.05 29.22
C SER A 343 3.68 -4.57 28.69
N TYR A 344 3.83 -4.73 27.38
CA TYR A 344 5.04 -5.27 26.73
C TYR A 344 6.02 -4.17 26.26
N ARG A 345 5.89 -2.94 26.78
CA ARG A 345 6.78 -1.81 26.44
C ARG A 345 8.27 -2.14 26.51
N SER A 346 8.70 -2.95 27.48
CA SER A 346 10.11 -3.37 27.61
C SER A 346 10.59 -4.19 26.42
N HIS A 347 9.73 -5.00 25.79
CA HIS A 347 10.04 -5.74 24.57
C HIS A 347 10.05 -4.81 23.36
N ALA A 348 9.09 -3.87 23.28
CA ALA A 348 9.07 -2.85 22.23
C ALA A 348 10.39 -2.06 22.19
N LEU A 349 10.91 -1.64 23.35
CA LEU A 349 12.20 -0.95 23.47
C LEU A 349 13.38 -1.79 22.94
N LYS A 350 13.38 -3.12 23.18
CA LYS A 350 14.40 -4.02 22.65
C LYS A 350 14.34 -4.10 21.13
N PHE A 351 13.15 -4.17 20.54
CA PHE A 351 12.98 -4.14 19.08
C PHE A 351 13.45 -2.82 18.48
N VAL A 352 13.06 -1.68 19.05
CA VAL A 352 13.52 -0.35 18.60
C VAL A 352 15.05 -0.24 18.63
N GLU A 353 15.67 -0.68 19.73
CA GLU A 353 17.13 -0.67 19.83
C GLU A 353 17.80 -1.59 18.79
N ARG A 354 17.27 -2.81 18.62
CA ARG A 354 17.76 -3.77 17.63
C ARG A 354 17.65 -3.22 16.21
N GLU A 355 16.51 -2.65 15.84
CA GLU A 355 16.25 -2.07 14.52
C GLU A 355 17.12 -0.84 14.24
N LEU A 356 17.35 0.02 15.23
CA LEU A 356 18.28 1.13 15.08
C LEU A 356 19.72 0.67 14.87
N PHE A 357 20.17 -0.37 15.59
CA PHE A 357 21.49 -0.95 15.37
C PHE A 357 21.60 -1.61 14.00
N ASP A 358 20.56 -2.32 13.58
CA ASP A 358 20.52 -2.94 12.26
C ASP A 358 20.51 -1.89 11.14
N ALA A 359 19.77 -0.78 11.29
CA ALA A 359 19.81 0.35 10.36
C ALA A 359 21.22 0.98 10.30
N VAL A 360 21.88 1.20 11.44
CA VAL A 360 23.27 1.69 11.48
C VAL A 360 24.23 0.71 10.80
N GLN A 361 24.04 -0.59 11.00
CA GLN A 361 24.85 -1.63 10.36
C GLN A 361 24.67 -1.63 8.84
N HIS A 362 23.43 -1.48 8.35
CA HIS A 362 23.16 -1.36 6.91
C HIS A 362 23.77 -0.09 6.31
N ILE A 363 23.69 1.05 7.02
CA ILE A 363 24.38 2.28 6.62
C ILE A 363 25.90 2.05 6.57
N PHE A 364 26.47 1.39 7.57
CA PHE A 364 27.90 1.06 7.59
C PHE A 364 28.31 0.18 6.40
N VAL A 365 27.56 -0.88 6.10
CA VAL A 365 27.81 -1.74 4.94
C VAL A 365 27.71 -0.95 3.63
N ALA A 366 26.71 -0.08 3.50
CA ALA A 366 26.55 0.78 2.34
C ALA A 366 27.74 1.75 2.21
N VAL A 367 28.11 2.46 3.27
CA VAL A 367 29.28 3.37 3.28
C VAL A 367 30.56 2.60 2.94
N ARG A 368 30.75 1.39 3.47
CA ARG A 368 31.90 0.54 3.14
C ARG A 368 31.92 0.13 1.66
N SER A 369 30.77 0.00 1.00
CA SER A 369 30.73 -0.24 -0.45
C SER A 369 31.25 0.95 -1.25
N ALA A 370 31.14 2.18 -0.72
CA ALA A 370 31.69 3.39 -1.34
C ALA A 370 33.14 3.66 -0.89
N PHE A 371 33.49 3.26 0.33
CA PHE A 371 34.81 3.45 0.94
C PHE A 371 35.34 2.11 1.50
N SER A 372 35.89 1.25 0.68
CA SER A 372 36.32 -0.10 1.08
C SER A 372 37.52 -0.08 2.04
N HIS A 373 38.38 0.95 1.95
CA HIS A 373 39.68 0.99 2.60
C HIS A 373 39.70 1.74 3.94
N PHE A 374 38.62 2.40 4.37
CA PHE A 374 38.66 3.17 5.65
C PHE A 374 38.84 2.30 6.90
N LEU A 375 38.55 0.99 6.79
CA LEU A 375 38.71 0.03 7.87
C LEU A 375 40.14 -0.51 8.01
N GLU A 376 41.02 -0.25 7.05
CA GLU A 376 42.42 -0.66 7.13
C GLU A 376 43.11 0.01 8.33
N GLU A 377 43.91 -0.75 9.08
CA GLU A 377 44.55 -0.26 10.32
C GLU A 377 45.34 1.04 10.11
N VAL A 378 46.00 1.17 8.95
CA VAL A 378 46.76 2.37 8.57
C VAL A 378 45.85 3.59 8.43
N ASN A 379 44.71 3.43 7.75
CA ASN A 379 43.75 4.51 7.56
C ASN A 379 43.01 4.84 8.86
N GLN A 380 42.75 3.86 9.73
CA GLN A 380 42.17 4.11 11.06
C GLN A 380 43.13 4.89 11.97
N ALA A 381 44.40 4.50 12.02
CA ALA A 381 45.43 5.18 12.80
C ALA A 381 45.59 6.64 12.34
N GLU A 382 45.64 6.85 11.03
CA GLU A 382 45.72 8.18 10.45
C GLU A 382 44.49 9.03 10.75
N LEU A 383 43.28 8.48 10.66
CA LEU A 383 42.06 9.20 11.02
C LEU A 383 42.11 9.69 12.47
N VAL A 384 42.62 8.86 13.40
CA VAL A 384 42.81 9.27 14.80
C VAL A 384 43.77 10.45 14.92
N ASP A 385 44.83 10.50 14.12
CA ASP A 385 45.77 11.62 14.11
C ASP A 385 45.20 12.88 13.45
N ILE A 386 44.42 12.74 12.37
CA ILE A 386 43.69 13.84 11.73
C ILE A 386 42.72 14.48 12.72
N LEU A 387 41.99 13.67 13.49
CA LEU A 387 41.00 14.15 14.45
C LEU A 387 41.62 14.94 15.63
N LYS A 388 42.92 14.81 15.89
CA LYS A 388 43.66 15.61 16.90
C LYS A 388 44.04 17.00 16.40
N LEU A 389 44.09 17.21 15.09
CA LEU A 389 44.43 18.52 14.50
C LEU A 389 43.29 19.52 14.70
N GLU A 390 43.61 20.81 14.71
CA GLU A 390 42.63 21.89 14.77
C GLU A 390 41.70 21.86 13.54
N SER A 391 40.39 21.93 13.79
CA SER A 391 39.33 21.75 12.78
C SER A 391 39.47 22.69 11.57
N ASP A 392 39.99 23.91 11.78
CA ASP A 392 40.09 24.94 10.75
C ASP A 392 41.50 25.04 10.14
N SER A 393 42.42 24.12 10.48
CA SER A 393 43.78 24.15 9.96
C SER A 393 43.84 23.63 8.51
N SER A 394 44.58 24.33 7.65
CA SER A 394 44.82 23.90 6.26
C SER A 394 45.50 22.52 6.18
N LEU A 395 46.35 22.21 7.16
CA LEU A 395 46.99 20.91 7.30
C LEU A 395 45.94 19.79 7.49
N ARG A 396 44.93 20.02 8.33
CA ARG A 396 43.85 19.05 8.55
C ARG A 396 43.03 18.83 7.29
N ALA A 397 42.62 19.90 6.61
CA ALA A 397 41.87 19.81 5.36
C ALA A 397 42.63 18.99 4.29
N SER A 398 43.92 19.26 4.07
CA SER A 398 44.73 18.51 3.10
C SER A 398 44.92 17.04 3.49
N ARG A 399 45.03 16.72 4.78
CA ARG A 399 45.11 15.32 5.23
C ARG A 399 43.78 14.59 5.09
N ILE A 400 42.66 15.27 5.31
CA ILE A 400 41.31 14.71 5.12
C ILE A 400 41.12 14.35 3.66
N GLU A 401 41.40 15.26 2.73
CA GLU A 401 41.29 15.01 1.28
C GLU A 401 42.07 13.75 0.87
N ARG A 402 43.37 13.67 1.22
CA ARG A 402 44.21 12.50 0.93
C ARG A 402 43.77 11.22 1.64
N TRP A 403 43.16 11.34 2.82
CA TRP A 403 42.61 10.18 3.54
C TRP A 403 41.35 9.68 2.86
N VAL A 404 40.44 10.57 2.46
CA VAL A 404 39.22 10.24 1.72
C VAL A 404 39.55 9.62 0.37
N ASP A 405 40.53 10.18 -0.36
CA ASP A 405 40.99 9.62 -1.64
C ASP A 405 41.52 8.19 -1.51
N ARG A 406 42.26 7.88 -0.44
CA ARG A 406 42.73 6.51 -0.17
C ARG A 406 41.63 5.59 0.32
N ALA A 407 40.67 6.12 1.07
CA ALA A 407 39.53 5.36 1.60
C ALA A 407 38.54 4.99 0.49
N LEU A 408 38.43 5.84 -0.55
CA LEU A 408 37.48 5.73 -1.64
C LEU A 408 37.70 4.43 -2.43
N THR A 409 36.60 3.73 -2.70
CA THR A 409 36.62 2.53 -3.54
C THR A 409 36.86 2.95 -4.99
N PRO A 410 37.92 2.45 -5.65
CA PRO A 410 38.14 2.70 -7.08
C PRO A 410 36.92 2.24 -7.89
N ALA A 411 36.50 3.03 -8.87
CA ALA A 411 35.35 2.70 -9.72
C ALA A 411 35.53 1.32 -10.41
N SER A 412 36.76 0.99 -10.79
CA SER A 412 37.14 -0.30 -11.38
C SER A 412 37.00 -1.52 -10.46
N SER A 413 36.89 -1.30 -9.15
CA SER A 413 36.72 -2.37 -8.16
C SER A 413 35.27 -2.56 -7.71
N GLU A 414 34.35 -1.74 -8.22
CA GLU A 414 32.95 -1.86 -7.88
C GLU A 414 32.39 -3.15 -8.51
N PRO A 415 31.87 -4.10 -7.70
CA PRO A 415 31.28 -5.32 -8.25
C PRO A 415 30.15 -4.92 -9.21
N MET A 416 30.09 -5.60 -10.35
CA MET A 416 29.03 -5.41 -11.33
C MET A 416 27.68 -5.30 -10.63
N GLY A 417 26.96 -4.20 -10.88
CA GLY A 417 25.67 -3.95 -10.24
C GLY A 417 24.72 -5.14 -10.41
N PRO A 418 23.76 -5.34 -9.50
CA PRO A 418 22.87 -6.51 -9.51
C PRO A 418 22.11 -6.69 -10.83
N MET A 419 21.75 -5.59 -11.50
CA MET A 419 21.16 -5.63 -12.85
C MET A 419 22.14 -6.15 -13.91
N ALA A 420 23.40 -5.74 -13.84
CA ALA A 420 24.44 -6.20 -14.75
C ALA A 420 24.78 -7.67 -14.50
N PHE A 421 24.78 -8.10 -13.23
CA PHE A 421 24.91 -9.49 -12.85
C PHE A 421 23.71 -10.33 -13.33
N ALA A 422 22.48 -9.85 -13.13
CA ALA A 422 21.27 -10.50 -13.62
C ALA A 422 21.26 -10.60 -15.15
N ALA A 423 21.65 -9.53 -15.85
CA ALA A 423 21.79 -9.52 -17.30
C ALA A 423 22.82 -10.58 -17.76
N MET A 424 23.97 -10.66 -17.09
CA MET A 424 24.98 -11.69 -17.35
C MET A 424 24.43 -13.11 -17.12
N MET A 425 23.69 -13.33 -16.03
CA MET A 425 23.05 -14.62 -15.73
C MET A 425 21.96 -14.99 -16.74
N MET A 426 21.26 -14.01 -17.31
CA MET A 426 20.27 -14.19 -18.37
C MET A 426 20.91 -14.31 -19.78
N GLY A 427 22.24 -14.38 -19.87
CA GLY A 427 22.95 -14.56 -21.13
C GLY A 427 22.99 -13.31 -22.00
N PHE A 428 22.68 -12.12 -21.46
CA PHE A 428 22.97 -10.88 -22.15
C PHE A 428 24.49 -10.69 -22.15
N PRO A 429 25.12 -10.53 -23.33
CA PRO A 429 26.56 -10.35 -23.41
C PRO A 429 26.93 -8.99 -22.80
N VAL A 430 27.26 -9.00 -21.51
CA VAL A 430 27.99 -7.90 -20.88
C VAL A 430 29.43 -8.05 -21.36
N GLY A 431 29.70 -7.52 -22.56
CA GLY A 431 31.02 -7.64 -23.18
C GLY A 431 32.11 -7.12 -22.24
N PRO A 432 33.27 -7.78 -22.16
CA PRO A 432 34.39 -7.24 -21.40
C PRO A 432 34.68 -5.83 -21.93
N PRO A 433 34.88 -4.83 -21.05
CA PRO A 433 35.28 -3.50 -21.47
C PRO A 433 36.41 -3.62 -22.50
N PRO A 434 36.27 -3.07 -23.73
CA PRO A 434 37.41 -3.00 -24.62
C PRO A 434 38.51 -2.23 -23.89
N ALA A 435 39.73 -2.76 -23.87
CA ALA A 435 40.86 -2.23 -23.09
C ALA A 435 41.28 -0.78 -23.45
N SER A 436 40.60 -0.17 -24.43
CA SER A 436 40.78 1.19 -24.91
C SER A 436 39.58 2.11 -24.62
N MET A 437 38.50 1.62 -24.02
CA MET A 437 37.47 2.51 -23.48
C MET A 437 37.96 3.01 -22.14
N ASP A 438 38.06 4.32 -22.02
CA ASP A 438 38.29 5.01 -20.76
C ASP A 438 37.24 4.51 -19.75
N GLU A 439 37.59 4.28 -18.49
CA GLU A 439 36.67 3.71 -17.49
C GLU A 439 35.38 4.56 -17.35
N THR A 440 35.49 5.84 -17.70
CA THR A 440 34.41 6.82 -17.85
C THR A 440 33.37 6.41 -18.92
N ASP A 441 33.82 5.83 -20.03
CA ASP A 441 32.98 5.42 -21.17
C ASP A 441 32.25 4.08 -20.92
N LEU A 442 32.79 3.19 -20.09
CA LEU A 442 32.12 1.93 -19.73
C LEU A 442 31.00 2.16 -18.70
N LEU A 443 31.25 3.04 -17.72
CA LEU A 443 30.20 3.51 -16.82
C LEU A 443 29.15 4.29 -17.60
N ALA A 444 29.57 5.17 -18.53
CA ALA A 444 28.64 5.79 -19.45
C ALA A 444 27.87 4.74 -20.26
N TYR A 445 28.47 3.66 -20.76
CA TYR A 445 27.74 2.62 -21.51
C TYR A 445 26.68 1.89 -20.68
N MET A 446 26.92 1.70 -19.39
CA MET A 446 25.92 1.17 -18.44
C MET A 446 24.90 2.22 -17.98
N ASP A 447 25.25 3.50 -18.03
CA ASP A 447 24.40 4.67 -17.74
C ASP A 447 23.71 5.23 -19.02
N LEU A 448 24.04 4.69 -20.20
CA LEU A 448 23.60 5.10 -21.54
C LEU A 448 22.38 4.32 -22.02
N SER A 449 21.95 3.27 -21.32
CA SER A 449 20.51 3.03 -21.27
C SER A 449 19.96 4.21 -20.50
N LYS A 450 19.51 5.26 -21.22
CA LYS A 450 18.58 6.27 -20.67
C LYS A 450 17.74 5.57 -19.62
N PRO A 451 17.69 6.05 -18.36
CA PRO A 451 16.90 5.41 -17.32
C PRO A 451 15.56 5.10 -17.94
N ASP A 452 15.30 3.81 -18.11
CA ASP A 452 14.07 3.36 -18.72
C ASP A 452 13.01 3.83 -17.74
N PRO A 453 12.16 4.82 -18.09
CA PRO A 453 11.20 5.38 -17.15
C PRO A 453 10.29 4.29 -16.57
N ASP A 454 10.14 3.17 -17.28
CA ASP A 454 9.37 2.00 -16.83
C ASP A 454 10.11 1.17 -15.75
N LEU A 455 11.45 1.24 -15.69
CA LEU A 455 12.25 0.56 -14.66
C LEU A 455 12.58 1.45 -13.45
N ASP A 456 12.36 2.76 -13.55
CA ASP A 456 12.62 3.69 -12.44
C ASP A 456 11.77 3.37 -11.19
N PRO A 457 10.47 3.00 -11.28
CA PRO A 457 9.69 2.54 -10.13
C PRO A 457 10.33 1.32 -9.46
N LEU A 458 10.77 0.32 -10.24
CA LEU A 458 11.45 -0.87 -9.71
C LEU A 458 12.79 -0.50 -9.08
N ARG A 459 13.56 0.41 -9.69
CA ARG A 459 14.84 0.88 -9.14
C ARG A 459 14.64 1.58 -7.81
N GLU A 460 13.63 2.44 -7.68
CA GLU A 460 13.29 3.09 -6.42
C GLU A 460 12.72 2.10 -5.40
N GLU A 461 11.96 1.08 -5.81
CA GLU A 461 11.46 0.01 -4.94
C GLU A 461 12.60 -0.85 -4.35
N PHE A 462 13.58 -1.23 -5.18
CA PHE A 462 14.74 -2.00 -4.75
C PHE A 462 15.86 -1.16 -4.12
N LYS A 463 15.73 0.18 -4.15
CA LYS A 463 16.70 1.08 -3.55
C LYS A 463 16.67 0.91 -2.03
N PRO A 464 17.83 0.69 -1.38
CA PRO A 464 17.88 0.59 0.07
C PRO A 464 17.36 1.87 0.73
N GLN A 465 16.23 1.78 1.44
CA GLN A 465 15.61 2.90 2.16
C GLN A 465 16.34 3.21 3.49
N LEU A 466 17.66 3.45 3.41
CA LEU A 466 18.53 3.61 4.59
C LEU A 466 18.12 4.79 5.47
N LYS A 467 17.92 5.97 4.85
CA LYS A 467 17.53 7.20 5.57
C LYS A 467 16.11 7.08 6.14
N PRO A 468 15.06 6.80 5.34
CA PRO A 468 13.70 6.68 5.86
C PRO A 468 13.60 5.67 7.01
N ARG A 469 14.26 4.51 6.90
CA ARG A 469 14.27 3.49 7.95
C ARG A 469 14.89 4.02 9.25
N PHE A 470 16.07 4.64 9.18
CA PHE A 470 16.73 5.18 10.37
C PHE A 470 15.91 6.32 11.01
N GLU A 471 15.36 7.24 10.19
CA GLU A 471 14.55 8.37 10.66
C GLU A 471 13.25 7.89 11.31
N SER A 472 12.55 6.93 10.71
CA SER A 472 11.29 6.39 11.25
C SER A 472 11.50 5.74 12.62
N TRP A 473 12.54 4.91 12.79
CA TRP A 473 12.87 4.32 14.10
C TRP A 473 13.36 5.37 15.09
N GLN A 474 14.12 6.37 14.66
CA GLN A 474 14.57 7.47 15.51
C GLN A 474 13.39 8.31 16.00
N LEU A 475 12.44 8.63 15.11
CA LEU A 475 11.24 9.41 15.41
C LEU A 475 10.34 8.63 16.37
N PHE A 476 10.10 7.35 16.09
CA PHE A 476 9.32 6.50 16.96
C PHE A 476 9.99 6.32 18.34
N ALA A 477 11.32 6.17 18.41
CA ALA A 477 12.02 6.14 19.69
C ALA A 477 11.79 7.43 20.51
N GLN A 478 11.65 8.60 19.86
CA GLN A 478 11.38 9.87 20.55
C GLN A 478 10.02 9.90 21.26
N THR A 479 9.02 9.16 20.76
CA THR A 479 7.71 9.06 21.43
C THR A 479 7.82 8.29 22.75
N MET A 480 8.86 7.46 22.92
CA MET A 480 9.15 6.71 24.15
C MET A 480 9.97 7.51 25.18
N ALA A 481 9.48 8.69 25.57
CA ALA A 481 10.19 9.74 26.30
C ALA A 481 11.12 9.30 27.47
N LYS A 482 10.74 8.29 28.26
CA LYS A 482 11.51 7.86 29.45
C LYS A 482 12.84 7.18 29.11
N ASP A 483 12.82 6.31 28.09
CA ASP A 483 13.93 5.40 27.77
C ASP A 483 14.73 5.88 26.55
N PHE A 484 14.14 6.80 25.77
CA PHE A 484 14.73 7.40 24.59
C PHE A 484 16.21 7.83 24.77
N PRO A 485 16.60 8.59 25.81
CA PRO A 485 17.96 9.10 25.89
C PRO A 485 19.03 8.00 26.05
N GLN A 486 18.68 6.88 26.68
CA GLN A 486 19.59 5.76 26.91
C GLN A 486 19.79 4.95 25.62
N ILE A 487 18.71 4.66 24.89
CA ILE A 487 18.80 3.97 23.60
C ILE A 487 19.62 4.81 22.62
N MET A 488 19.30 6.10 22.49
CA MET A 488 20.05 6.99 21.60
C MET A 488 21.54 7.11 21.96
N HIS A 489 21.88 7.04 23.25
CA HIS A 489 23.29 7.01 23.67
C HIS A 489 24.01 5.77 23.13
N ARG A 490 23.36 4.59 23.24
CA ARG A 490 23.93 3.33 22.77
C ARG A 490 24.03 3.31 21.24
N VAL A 491 23.02 3.83 20.54
CA VAL A 491 23.04 4.00 19.07
C VAL A 491 24.16 4.95 18.65
N TYR A 492 24.31 6.09 19.30
CA TYR A 492 25.41 7.03 19.07
C TYR A 492 26.78 6.36 19.27
N ASN A 493 26.98 5.65 20.39
CA ASN A 493 28.22 4.93 20.64
C ASN A 493 28.49 3.88 19.56
N LYS A 494 27.46 3.15 19.13
CA LYS A 494 27.60 2.14 18.08
C LYS A 494 27.97 2.76 16.72
N ILE A 495 27.39 3.89 16.37
CA ILE A 495 27.78 4.67 15.18
C ILE A 495 29.25 5.06 15.26
N ILE A 496 29.69 5.59 16.40
CA ILE A 496 31.07 6.05 16.58
C ILE A 496 32.07 4.88 16.64
N GLU A 497 31.65 3.71 17.12
CA GLU A 497 32.43 2.47 17.11
C GLU A 497 32.64 1.95 15.69
N LEU A 498 31.57 1.83 14.90
CA LEU A 498 31.63 1.30 13.53
C LEU A 498 32.21 2.31 12.52
N MET A 499 31.92 3.60 12.73
CA MET A 499 32.20 4.69 11.78
C MET A 499 32.85 5.87 12.52
N PRO A 500 34.12 5.74 12.95
CA PRO A 500 34.79 6.73 13.78
C PRO A 500 34.95 8.10 13.12
N PHE A 501 34.86 8.18 11.79
CA PHE A 501 34.93 9.43 11.03
C PHE A 501 33.78 10.39 11.36
N PHE A 502 32.64 9.91 11.87
CA PHE A 502 31.55 10.79 12.35
C PHE A 502 31.96 11.71 13.50
N LYS A 503 33.11 11.48 14.15
CA LYS A 503 33.68 12.42 15.13
C LYS A 503 34.06 13.76 14.48
N GLY A 504 34.52 13.78 13.22
CA GLY A 504 34.92 14.99 12.48
C GLY A 504 33.88 15.37 11.42
N ALA A 505 33.19 16.50 11.61
CA ALA A 505 32.15 16.95 10.67
C ALA A 505 32.71 17.29 9.28
N ASP A 506 33.95 17.79 9.23
CA ASP A 506 34.72 18.06 8.02
C ASP A 506 35.11 16.80 7.26
N VAL A 507 35.46 15.72 7.96
CA VAL A 507 35.73 14.40 7.36
C VAL A 507 34.47 13.87 6.66
N VAL A 508 33.33 13.92 7.36
CA VAL A 508 32.06 13.46 6.78
C VAL A 508 31.64 14.31 5.59
N LYS A 509 31.84 15.63 5.67
CA LYS A 509 31.55 16.55 4.55
C LYS A 509 32.35 16.17 3.31
N GLU A 510 33.65 15.91 3.45
CA GLU A 510 34.49 15.52 2.31
C GLU A 510 34.07 14.16 1.74
N MET A 511 33.80 13.16 2.59
CA MET A 511 33.24 11.88 2.14
C MET A 511 31.91 12.05 1.41
N SER A 512 30.99 12.87 1.94
CA SER A 512 29.70 13.17 1.32
C SER A 512 29.87 13.83 -0.04
N ASN A 513 30.83 14.76 -0.20
CA ASN A 513 31.13 15.38 -1.49
C ASN A 513 31.54 14.31 -2.53
N ARG A 514 32.44 13.39 -2.17
CA ARG A 514 32.87 12.32 -3.10
C ARG A 514 31.76 11.33 -3.47
N ILE A 515 30.76 11.14 -2.60
CA ILE A 515 29.56 10.35 -2.94
C ILE A 515 28.61 11.14 -3.82
N ALA A 516 28.45 12.45 -3.58
CA ALA A 516 27.56 13.30 -4.37
C ALA A 516 27.96 13.35 -5.86
N ASP A 517 29.25 13.16 -6.14
CA ASP A 517 29.78 13.01 -7.50
C ASP A 517 29.37 11.68 -8.18
N ARG A 518 28.74 10.74 -7.44
CA ARG A 518 28.27 9.42 -7.92
C ARG A 518 26.74 9.29 -7.78
N PRO A 519 25.96 9.60 -8.84
CA PRO A 519 24.48 9.57 -8.78
C PRO A 519 23.89 8.25 -8.27
N SER A 520 24.49 7.12 -8.65
CA SER A 520 24.07 5.77 -8.23
C SER A 520 24.15 5.52 -6.71
N LYS A 521 24.87 6.38 -5.98
CA LYS A 521 25.09 6.29 -4.52
C LYS A 521 24.35 7.37 -3.73
N GLY A 522 23.37 8.06 -4.34
CA GLY A 522 22.58 9.10 -3.68
C GLY A 522 21.95 8.68 -2.34
N HIS A 523 21.45 7.44 -2.25
CA HIS A 523 20.88 6.87 -1.02
C HIS A 523 21.89 6.79 0.14
N ILE A 524 23.19 6.59 -0.15
CA ILE A 524 24.26 6.56 0.85
C ILE A 524 24.53 7.98 1.36
N HIS A 525 24.62 8.95 0.44
CA HIS A 525 24.80 10.35 0.77
C HIS A 525 23.68 10.87 1.69
N GLU A 526 22.42 10.58 1.36
CA GLU A 526 21.26 10.92 2.19
C GLU A 526 21.33 10.30 3.59
N ALA A 527 21.67 9.01 3.67
CA ALA A 527 21.82 8.32 4.95
C ALA A 527 22.96 8.89 5.80
N MET A 528 24.11 9.21 5.19
CA MET A 528 25.23 9.85 5.88
C MET A 528 24.87 11.23 6.42
N ASN A 529 24.14 12.03 5.65
CA ASN A 529 23.66 13.34 6.09
C ASN A 529 22.69 13.21 7.27
N CYS A 530 21.79 12.24 7.23
CA CYS A 530 20.87 11.92 8.33
C CYS A 530 21.64 11.53 9.61
N VAL A 531 22.58 10.59 9.52
CA VAL A 531 23.41 10.16 10.67
C VAL A 531 24.28 11.30 11.19
N THR A 532 24.77 12.19 10.33
CA THR A 532 25.52 13.39 10.72
C THR A 532 24.65 14.32 11.55
N ALA A 533 23.43 14.62 11.08
CA ALA A 533 22.47 15.45 11.79
C ALA A 533 22.13 14.84 13.16
N PHE A 534 21.88 13.53 13.21
CA PHE A 534 21.69 12.79 14.46
C PHE A 534 22.87 12.94 15.42
N CYS A 535 24.10 12.66 14.96
CA CYS A 535 25.30 12.71 15.79
C CYS A 535 25.59 14.14 16.29
N LYS A 536 25.29 15.17 15.50
CA LYS A 536 25.41 16.58 15.90
C LYS A 536 24.39 16.92 16.99
N ALA A 537 23.11 16.64 16.73
CA ALA A 537 22.03 16.89 17.68
C ALA A 537 22.25 16.15 19.02
N TYR A 538 22.76 14.92 18.98
CA TYR A 538 23.06 14.15 20.18
C TYR A 538 24.25 14.73 20.97
N ARG A 539 25.34 15.11 20.30
CA ARG A 539 26.51 15.76 20.91
C ARG A 539 26.14 17.06 21.61
N ASP A 540 25.35 17.91 20.95
CA ASP A 540 24.92 19.19 21.50
C ASP A 540 24.08 18.99 22.78
N LYS A 541 23.10 18.07 22.74
CA LYS A 541 22.29 17.67 23.90
C LYS A 541 23.13 17.11 25.05
N TYR A 542 24.15 16.31 24.75
CA TYR A 542 25.04 15.74 25.76
C TYR A 542 25.92 16.81 26.43
N ILE A 543 26.50 17.73 25.64
CA ILE A 543 27.29 18.85 26.15
C ILE A 543 26.43 19.76 27.04
N GLU A 544 25.21 20.06 26.61
CA GLU A 544 24.28 20.89 27.38
C GLU A 544 23.92 20.25 28.73
N ARG A 545 23.62 18.94 28.74
CA ARG A 545 23.36 18.19 29.99
C ARG A 545 24.56 18.19 30.92
N ARG A 546 25.78 18.05 30.39
CA ARG A 546 27.02 18.10 31.19
C ARG A 546 27.26 19.50 31.77
N ARG A 547 26.96 20.56 31.00
CA ARG A 547 27.00 21.95 31.48
C ARG A 547 26.00 22.18 32.61
N LYS A 548 24.75 21.73 32.45
CA LYS A 548 23.69 21.82 33.49
C LYS A 548 24.04 21.08 34.78
N LYS A 549 24.66 19.89 34.69
CA LYS A 549 25.12 19.16 35.89
C LYS A 549 26.24 19.89 36.63
N LYS A 550 27.19 20.52 35.90
CA LYS A 550 28.28 21.30 36.51
C LYS A 550 27.76 22.58 37.19
N THR A 551 26.77 23.25 36.62
CA THR A 551 26.18 24.44 37.25
C THR A 551 25.34 24.08 38.48
N ALA A 552 24.54 23.01 38.42
CA ALA A 552 23.75 22.55 39.57
C ALA A 552 24.61 22.17 40.78
N HIS A 553 25.77 21.53 40.55
CA HIS A 553 26.67 21.14 41.64
C HIS A 553 27.42 22.32 42.28
N LYS A 554 27.55 23.44 41.57
CA LYS A 554 28.18 24.67 42.09
C LYS A 554 27.26 25.49 42.98
N THR A 555 25.94 25.31 42.88
CA THR A 555 24.95 26.07 43.67
C THR A 555 24.63 25.42 45.02
N THR A 556 24.87 24.12 45.19
CA THR A 556 24.53 23.38 46.43
C THR A 556 25.63 23.42 47.50
N THR A 557 26.86 23.84 47.17
CA THR A 557 27.99 23.91 48.11
C THR A 557 28.22 25.32 48.71
N GLY A 558 27.36 26.29 48.42
CA GLY A 558 27.47 27.68 48.91
C GLY A 558 26.66 28.04 50.15
N GLY A 559 25.96 27.10 50.79
CA GLY A 559 25.07 27.35 51.93
C GLY A 559 25.58 26.78 53.26
N HIS A 560 26.63 27.39 53.82
CA HIS A 560 26.88 27.31 55.26
C HIS A 560 26.80 28.72 55.85
N GLY A 561 25.91 28.83 56.82
CA GLY A 561 25.26 30.07 57.25
C GLY A 561 26.16 31.09 57.91
N ILE A 562 25.84 32.35 57.65
CA ILE A 562 25.86 33.41 58.66
C ILE A 562 24.51 34.13 58.53
N PRO A 563 23.70 34.22 59.61
CA PRO A 563 22.41 34.90 59.58
C PRO A 563 22.61 36.42 59.74
N PRO A 564 21.94 37.29 58.95
CA PRO A 564 21.95 38.71 59.25
C PRO A 564 20.69 39.15 60.00
N HIS A 565 20.95 39.85 61.09
CA HIS A 565 20.03 40.71 61.82
C HIS A 565 19.47 41.85 60.93
N TYR A 566 18.30 42.31 61.34
CA TYR A 566 17.40 43.38 60.86
C TYR A 566 18.01 44.75 60.44
N PRO A 567 17.19 45.63 59.79
CA PRO A 567 17.59 46.53 58.71
C PRO A 567 17.71 48.01 59.14
N SER A 568 18.26 48.84 58.26
CA SER A 568 18.02 50.28 58.32
C SER A 568 18.08 50.94 56.94
N ALA A 569 17.36 52.04 56.83
CA ALA A 569 16.77 52.60 55.63
C ALA A 569 17.66 53.60 54.88
N SER A 570 17.17 53.92 53.69
CA SER A 570 17.07 55.27 53.09
C SER A 570 18.02 55.67 51.96
N THR A 571 17.37 56.27 50.95
CA THR A 571 17.80 57.42 50.14
C THR A 571 18.50 57.17 48.80
N GLY A 572 17.68 57.23 47.73
CA GLY A 572 17.70 58.25 46.68
C GLY A 572 19.01 58.58 45.95
N GLY A 573 18.96 58.58 44.61
CA GLY A 573 19.97 59.25 43.79
C GLY A 573 19.91 58.90 42.31
N SER A 574 19.11 59.64 41.56
CA SER A 574 19.21 59.79 40.11
C SER A 574 20.60 60.29 39.70
N ASN A 575 21.17 59.81 38.59
CA ASN A 575 21.87 60.71 37.67
C ASN A 575 22.14 60.13 36.28
N SER A 576 22.07 61.06 35.33
CA SER A 576 22.18 60.96 33.88
C SER A 576 23.62 61.15 33.38
N GLY A 577 23.90 60.70 32.16
CA GLY A 577 25.05 61.10 31.33
C GLY A 577 25.18 60.11 30.16
N SER A 578 24.74 60.39 28.92
CA SER A 578 25.21 61.37 27.92
C SER A 578 26.68 61.21 27.52
N SER A 579 26.92 60.63 26.34
CA SER A 579 28.02 61.02 25.46
C SER A 579 27.80 60.53 24.02
N THR A 580 28.11 61.42 23.08
CA THR A 580 27.78 61.48 21.65
C THR A 580 28.99 61.25 20.74
N ALA A 581 28.75 60.64 19.56
CA ALA A 581 29.35 60.87 18.22
C ALA A 581 30.83 60.48 17.93
N PRO A 582 31.33 60.45 16.66
CA PRO A 582 30.69 60.36 15.31
C PRO A 582 31.34 59.34 14.31
N THR A 583 30.70 59.25 13.13
CA THR A 583 31.00 58.67 11.79
C THR A 583 32.38 59.02 11.17
N PRO A 584 32.89 58.33 10.11
CA PRO A 584 32.45 58.63 8.72
C PRO A 584 32.45 57.47 7.69
N SER A 585 31.72 57.74 6.60
CA SER A 585 31.58 57.02 5.34
C SER A 585 32.58 57.53 4.30
N SER A 586 33.05 56.66 3.37
CA SER A 586 33.47 57.07 2.01
C SER A 586 33.60 55.86 1.05
N ASN A 587 32.91 55.97 -0.09
CA ASN A 587 33.07 55.23 -1.37
C ASN A 587 34.27 55.83 -2.15
N PRO A 588 34.87 55.23 -3.24
CA PRO A 588 34.20 55.05 -4.56
C PRO A 588 34.67 53.88 -5.51
N THR A 589 33.74 53.43 -6.39
CA THR A 589 33.72 53.13 -7.87
C THR A 589 35.02 52.87 -8.72
N PRO A 590 34.98 52.48 -10.04
CA PRO A 590 34.24 51.47 -10.86
C PRO A 590 35.11 50.70 -11.94
N GLU A 591 34.43 49.91 -12.82
CA GLU A 591 34.75 49.50 -14.23
C GLU A 591 35.59 48.23 -14.54
N PRO A 592 35.50 47.61 -15.76
CA PRO A 592 34.50 47.73 -16.84
C PRO A 592 33.95 46.38 -17.39
N SER A 593 33.07 46.57 -18.37
CA SER A 593 32.24 45.72 -19.21
C SER A 593 32.91 44.69 -20.13
N SER A 594 32.15 43.64 -20.48
CA SER A 594 32.28 42.91 -21.75
C SER A 594 30.91 42.49 -22.30
N ASN A 595 30.59 43.01 -23.49
CA ASN A 595 29.46 42.68 -24.37
C ASN A 595 29.58 41.28 -24.98
N SER A 596 28.46 40.57 -25.17
CA SER A 596 28.00 39.97 -26.46
C SER A 596 26.62 39.31 -26.26
N THR A 597 25.53 39.78 -26.87
CA THR A 597 24.99 39.53 -28.23
C THR A 597 23.82 38.52 -28.21
N SER A 598 22.61 39.09 -28.33
CA SER A 598 21.44 38.67 -29.13
C SER A 598 20.94 37.22 -29.15
N THR A 599 19.68 37.01 -28.71
CA THR A 599 18.64 36.38 -29.55
C THR A 599 17.24 36.80 -29.10
N ALA A 600 16.34 36.99 -30.06
CA ALA A 600 15.01 37.60 -29.94
C ALA A 600 13.92 36.64 -29.42
N ALA A 601 12.91 37.18 -28.71
CA ALA A 601 11.56 36.62 -28.57
C ALA A 601 10.56 37.70 -28.09
N PRO A 602 9.24 37.55 -28.37
CA PRO A 602 8.32 38.68 -28.51
C PRO A 602 7.55 39.07 -27.25
N SER A 603 6.95 40.25 -27.35
CA SER A 603 6.16 41.01 -26.40
C SER A 603 5.02 40.25 -25.72
N ASN A 604 4.92 40.38 -24.39
CA ASN A 604 3.67 40.21 -23.64
C ASN A 604 3.53 41.33 -22.59
N LEU A 605 2.31 41.85 -22.51
CA LEU A 605 1.86 42.96 -21.65
C LEU A 605 1.91 42.60 -20.15
N PRO A 606 2.09 43.58 -19.24
CA PRO A 606 2.21 43.32 -17.81
C PRO A 606 0.85 43.34 -17.08
N HIS A 607 0.60 42.31 -16.26
CA HIS A 607 -0.40 42.35 -15.18
C HIS A 607 0.24 42.89 -13.88
N PRO A 608 -0.53 43.59 -13.01
CA PRO A 608 -0.01 44.20 -11.79
C PRO A 608 0.27 43.16 -10.67
N PRO A 609 1.21 43.44 -9.74
CA PRO A 609 1.65 42.48 -8.74
C PRO A 609 0.69 42.40 -7.54
N HIS A 610 0.39 41.17 -7.11
CA HIS A 610 -0.20 40.88 -5.80
C HIS A 610 0.87 40.94 -4.68
N PRO A 611 0.49 41.35 -3.45
CA PRO A 611 1.42 41.48 -2.32
C PRO A 611 1.84 40.12 -1.75
N PRO A 612 3.06 40.01 -1.17
CA PRO A 612 3.59 38.74 -0.67
C PRO A 612 2.95 38.34 0.67
N HIS A 613 2.47 37.10 0.75
CA HIS A 613 2.15 36.44 2.02
C HIS A 613 3.45 36.01 2.73
N PRO A 614 3.48 36.03 4.09
CA PRO A 614 4.65 35.64 4.87
C PRO A 614 4.90 34.11 4.81
N PRO A 615 6.16 33.66 4.97
CA PRO A 615 6.50 32.24 4.89
C PRO A 615 5.92 31.49 6.10
N GLN A 616 4.96 30.60 5.83
CA GLN A 616 4.56 29.56 6.77
C GLN A 616 5.69 28.52 6.81
N GLY A 617 6.26 28.31 8.01
CA GLY A 617 7.20 27.22 8.26
C GLY A 617 6.53 25.85 8.11
N PRO A 618 7.31 24.76 8.01
CA PRO A 618 6.76 23.44 7.75
C PRO A 618 5.89 22.96 8.92
N ILE A 619 4.58 22.93 8.68
CA ILE A 619 3.61 22.22 9.52
C ILE A 619 3.77 20.74 9.16
N ILE A 620 4.53 20.00 9.97
CA ILE A 620 4.57 18.54 9.90
C ILE A 620 3.30 18.02 10.56
N HIS A 621 2.34 17.59 9.74
CA HIS A 621 1.18 16.84 10.20
C HIS A 621 1.66 15.52 10.81
N PHE A 622 1.58 15.43 12.13
CA PHE A 622 1.63 14.16 12.85
C PHE A 622 0.31 13.44 12.55
N PHE A 623 0.35 12.40 11.71
CA PHE A 623 -0.71 11.41 11.69
C PHE A 623 -0.75 10.76 13.09
N GLY A 624 -1.81 11.05 13.84
CA GLY A 624 -2.22 10.20 14.97
C GLY A 624 -2.64 8.82 14.45
N PRO A 625 -2.95 7.85 15.33
CA PRO A 625 -3.27 6.47 14.95
C PRO A 625 -4.71 6.37 14.41
N HIS A 626 -5.03 7.18 13.41
CA HIS A 626 -6.11 6.94 12.48
C HIS A 626 -5.44 6.35 11.25
N GLY A 627 -5.42 5.01 11.18
CA GLY A 627 -4.99 4.34 9.97
C GLY A 627 -5.90 4.78 8.80
N PRO A 628 -5.39 4.82 7.57
CA PRO A 628 -6.26 4.94 6.40
C PRO A 628 -7.35 3.86 6.51
N GLY A 629 -8.60 4.27 6.30
CA GLY A 629 -9.71 3.34 6.31
C GLY A 629 -9.51 2.29 5.22
N PRO A 630 -9.92 1.02 5.42
CA PRO A 630 -9.74 -0.01 4.41
C PRO A 630 -10.50 0.39 3.13
N GLY A 631 -9.75 0.66 2.07
CA GLY A 631 -10.23 0.84 0.71
C GLY A 631 -10.97 -0.40 0.22
N GLY A 632 -11.95 -0.20 -0.65
CA GLY A 632 -12.86 -1.26 -1.07
C GLY A 632 -12.23 -2.19 -2.11
N MET A 633 -11.97 -3.44 -1.72
CA MET A 633 -11.64 -4.54 -2.63
C MET A 633 -12.64 -4.64 -3.82
N PRO A 634 -12.22 -5.16 -5.00
CA PRO A 634 -13.11 -5.36 -6.14
C PRO A 634 -14.36 -6.21 -5.80
N PHE A 635 -14.30 -7.11 -4.82
CA PHE A 635 -15.48 -7.83 -4.32
C PHE A 635 -16.36 -7.09 -3.30
N ALA A 636 -15.87 -6.03 -2.65
CA ALA A 636 -16.73 -5.11 -1.91
C ALA A 636 -17.66 -4.34 -2.87
N SER A 637 -17.21 -4.08 -4.11
CA SER A 637 -18.01 -3.44 -5.16
C SER A 637 -19.20 -4.29 -5.65
N PHE A 638 -19.11 -5.64 -5.56
CA PHE A 638 -20.26 -6.54 -5.79
C PHE A 638 -21.47 -6.17 -4.92
N PHE A 639 -21.28 -5.37 -3.89
CA PHE A 639 -22.25 -5.22 -2.84
C PHE A 639 -22.58 -3.78 -2.48
N GLY A 640 -21.97 -2.80 -3.16
CA GLY A 640 -22.20 -1.36 -2.96
C GLY A 640 -21.80 -0.92 -1.55
N ASN A 641 -20.70 -0.17 -1.41
CA ASN A 641 -20.24 0.30 -0.10
C ASN A 641 -20.08 1.81 -0.09
N PRO A 642 -20.52 2.46 0.99
CA PRO A 642 -19.72 3.46 1.68
C PRO A 642 -19.12 2.85 2.97
N LEU A 643 -18.04 3.45 3.47
CA LEU A 643 -17.15 2.94 4.53
C LEU A 643 -17.84 2.47 5.83
N PRO A 644 -17.21 1.57 6.62
CA PRO A 644 -17.61 1.26 7.99
C PRO A 644 -16.95 2.23 9.01
N HIS A 645 -17.72 2.75 9.97
CA HIS A 645 -17.17 3.50 11.12
C HIS A 645 -16.40 2.57 12.08
N PRO A 646 -15.29 3.06 12.68
CA PRO A 646 -14.52 2.28 13.64
C PRO A 646 -15.33 1.99 14.92
N LEU A 647 -15.24 0.73 15.39
CA LEU A 647 -15.80 0.30 16.67
C LEU A 647 -15.00 0.94 17.82
N VAL A 648 -15.58 1.95 18.46
CA VAL A 648 -15.05 2.53 19.70
C VAL A 648 -15.22 1.53 20.85
N PRO A 649 -14.15 1.18 21.61
CA PRO A 649 -14.30 0.37 22.80
C PRO A 649 -15.04 1.17 23.89
N ASN A 650 -16.27 0.75 24.18
CA ASN A 650 -17.09 1.33 25.24
C ASN A 650 -16.52 0.95 26.61
N ASN A 651 -15.88 1.90 27.27
CA ASN A 651 -15.37 1.74 28.63
C ASN A 651 -16.43 2.21 29.63
N GLN A 652 -17.43 1.36 29.90
CA GLN A 652 -18.39 1.60 30.98
C GLN A 652 -18.05 0.76 32.20
N ASN A 653 -17.49 1.46 33.18
CA ASN A 653 -17.32 1.00 34.55
C ASN A 653 -18.41 1.71 35.38
N GLN A 654 -19.49 1.02 35.77
CA GLN A 654 -20.26 1.36 36.98
C GLN A 654 -21.32 0.32 37.38
N ASN A 655 -21.11 -0.19 38.60
CA ASN A 655 -22.03 -0.44 39.70
C ASN A 655 -23.18 -1.47 39.64
N GLN A 656 -23.06 -2.39 40.59
CA GLN A 656 -24.01 -3.33 41.15
C GLN A 656 -25.28 -2.65 41.70
N ASN A 657 -26.44 -3.28 41.48
CA ASN A 657 -27.38 -3.74 42.52
C ASN A 657 -28.76 -4.02 41.91
N THR A 658 -29.24 -5.27 41.97
CA THR A 658 -30.68 -5.62 42.17
C THR A 658 -30.86 -7.15 42.38
N PRO A 659 -31.94 -7.59 43.07
CA PRO A 659 -32.04 -8.88 43.78
C PRO A 659 -32.71 -10.00 42.95
N PRO A 660 -32.75 -11.27 43.44
CA PRO A 660 -33.14 -12.40 42.60
C PRO A 660 -34.66 -12.58 42.55
N VAL A 661 -35.19 -12.83 41.35
CA VAL A 661 -36.58 -13.24 41.13
C VAL A 661 -36.62 -14.71 40.70
N ALA A 662 -37.50 -15.45 41.36
CA ALA A 662 -37.68 -16.88 41.28
C ALA A 662 -38.16 -17.38 39.90
N THR A 663 -37.67 -18.58 39.55
CA THR A 663 -38.11 -19.39 38.42
C THR A 663 -39.40 -20.15 38.76
N PRO A 664 -40.28 -20.36 37.77
CA PRO A 664 -41.06 -21.58 37.72
C PRO A 664 -40.81 -22.38 36.44
N ALA A 665 -40.70 -23.70 36.60
CA ALA A 665 -40.83 -24.68 35.53
C ALA A 665 -42.26 -24.62 34.91
N PRO A 666 -42.45 -25.17 33.70
CA PRO A 666 -42.99 -26.53 33.68
C PRO A 666 -42.50 -27.44 32.54
N ALA A 667 -42.76 -28.72 32.77
CA ALA A 667 -42.55 -29.89 31.93
C ALA A 667 -43.52 -29.98 30.74
N SER A 668 -43.15 -30.78 29.72
CA SER A 668 -43.98 -31.63 28.81
C SER A 668 -43.06 -32.18 27.70
N GLN A 669 -42.48 -33.38 27.78
CA GLN A 669 -42.98 -34.70 27.32
C GLN A 669 -43.56 -34.81 25.89
N GLN A 670 -42.80 -35.55 25.06
CA GLN A 670 -43.19 -36.52 23.99
C GLN A 670 -43.71 -36.03 22.61
N PRO A 671 -43.64 -36.88 21.53
CA PRO A 671 -42.62 -37.87 21.15
C PRO A 671 -42.21 -37.82 19.65
N GLN A 672 -41.08 -38.45 19.34
CA GLN A 672 -40.62 -38.78 17.97
C GLN A 672 -41.45 -39.91 17.33
N PRO A 673 -41.56 -39.95 15.99
CA PRO A 673 -41.74 -41.21 15.26
C PRO A 673 -40.44 -41.61 14.54
N GLN A 674 -39.95 -42.80 14.87
CA GLN A 674 -39.00 -43.57 14.07
C GLN A 674 -39.71 -44.10 12.82
N LEU A 675 -39.06 -43.98 11.66
CA LEU A 675 -39.43 -44.74 10.47
C LEU A 675 -38.19 -45.50 9.98
N GLN A 676 -38.26 -46.82 10.15
CA GLN A 676 -37.41 -47.82 9.51
C GLN A 676 -37.78 -47.92 8.03
N THR A 677 -36.76 -47.94 7.16
CA THR A 677 -36.85 -48.61 5.86
C THR A 677 -35.51 -49.30 5.57
N GLN A 678 -35.54 -50.62 5.61
CA GLN A 678 -34.57 -51.51 4.95
C GLN A 678 -35.05 -51.78 3.52
N SER A 679 -34.13 -51.77 2.55
CA SER A 679 -34.04 -52.69 1.40
C SER A 679 -32.98 -52.13 0.43
N GLU A 680 -31.78 -52.72 0.38
CA GLU A 680 -31.38 -53.74 -0.60
C GLU A 680 -31.34 -53.25 -2.07
N SER A 681 -30.13 -53.03 -2.59
CA SER A 681 -29.71 -53.47 -3.92
C SER A 681 -28.24 -53.06 -4.21
N GLN A 682 -27.35 -54.05 -4.26
CA GLN A 682 -26.06 -54.00 -4.97
C GLN A 682 -26.29 -53.87 -6.49
N PRO A 683 -25.32 -53.38 -7.28
CA PRO A 683 -24.36 -54.30 -7.89
C PRO A 683 -22.90 -53.81 -7.91
N GLN A 684 -22.04 -54.82 -8.02
CA GLN A 684 -20.60 -54.81 -8.24
C GLN A 684 -20.18 -54.06 -9.51
N SER A 685 -19.04 -53.36 -9.45
CA SER A 685 -17.99 -53.42 -10.48
C SER A 685 -16.73 -52.70 -10.01
N GLN A 686 -15.71 -53.49 -9.64
CA GLN A 686 -14.32 -53.06 -9.48
C GLN A 686 -13.66 -52.88 -10.85
N PRO A 687 -12.79 -51.87 -11.04
CA PRO A 687 -11.72 -51.94 -12.02
C PRO A 687 -10.38 -52.27 -11.35
N GLN A 688 -9.68 -53.24 -11.93
CA GLN A 688 -8.29 -53.62 -11.63
C GLN A 688 -7.31 -52.45 -11.82
N PRO A 689 -6.25 -52.34 -11.00
CA PRO A 689 -5.14 -51.43 -11.28
C PRO A 689 -4.16 -52.04 -12.29
N GLN A 690 -3.82 -51.27 -13.33
CA GLN A 690 -2.72 -51.57 -14.25
C GLN A 690 -1.35 -51.23 -13.63
N PRO A 691 -0.26 -51.92 -14.05
CA PRO A 691 1.06 -51.83 -13.45
C PRO A 691 1.87 -50.62 -13.94
N LEU A 692 2.62 -50.02 -13.01
CA LEU A 692 3.64 -48.99 -13.28
C LEU A 692 4.91 -49.61 -13.93
N PRO A 693 5.56 -48.90 -14.87
CA PRO A 693 6.87 -49.30 -15.43
C PRO A 693 8.05 -48.87 -14.52
N PRO A 694 9.28 -49.39 -14.78
CA PRO A 694 10.27 -49.60 -13.75
C PRO A 694 11.20 -48.42 -13.46
N ASN A 695 11.59 -48.42 -12.19
CA ASN A 695 12.70 -47.79 -11.50
C ASN A 695 14.00 -47.69 -12.34
N PHE A 696 14.54 -46.47 -12.49
CA PHE A 696 15.91 -46.21 -12.92
C PHE A 696 16.71 -45.57 -11.79
N GLY A 697 17.76 -46.25 -11.35
CA GLY A 697 19.03 -45.62 -10.98
C GLY A 697 19.18 -44.99 -9.59
N ASN A 698 19.41 -45.83 -8.58
CA ASN A 698 20.17 -45.43 -7.39
C ASN A 698 21.66 -45.29 -7.74
N GLY A 699 22.25 -44.12 -7.51
CA GLY A 699 23.68 -43.91 -7.33
C GLY A 699 23.95 -43.35 -5.92
N PRO A 700 24.93 -43.84 -5.15
CA PRO A 700 25.09 -43.47 -3.75
C PRO A 700 25.93 -42.20 -3.62
N LEU A 701 25.36 -41.15 -3.00
CA LEU A 701 26.13 -40.06 -2.43
C LEU A 701 26.36 -40.32 -0.94
N HIS A 702 27.62 -40.59 -0.60
CA HIS A 702 28.14 -40.69 0.75
C HIS A 702 28.03 -39.31 1.44
N PHE A 703 27.16 -39.18 2.43
CA PHE A 703 27.18 -38.07 3.39
C PHE A 703 27.69 -38.59 4.73
N SER A 704 28.80 -38.02 5.21
CA SER A 704 29.33 -38.24 6.54
C SER A 704 28.42 -37.61 7.60
N PRO A 705 28.16 -38.26 8.75
CA PRO A 705 27.36 -37.67 9.82
C PRO A 705 28.17 -36.63 10.62
N MET A 706 27.58 -35.44 10.83
CA MET A 706 28.02 -34.50 11.86
C MET A 706 27.77 -35.08 13.26
N PRO A 707 28.64 -34.79 14.25
CA PRO A 707 28.45 -35.21 15.63
C PRO A 707 27.36 -34.37 16.33
N PRO A 708 26.64 -34.93 17.33
CA PRO A 708 25.63 -34.22 18.10
C PRO A 708 26.25 -33.17 19.05
N PRO A 709 25.49 -32.09 19.38
CA PRO A 709 25.97 -31.03 20.25
C PRO A 709 26.06 -31.49 21.71
N GLN A 710 27.17 -31.15 22.36
CA GLN A 710 27.41 -31.37 23.78
C GLN A 710 26.48 -30.49 24.63
N GLU A 711 25.87 -31.13 25.62
CA GLU A 711 25.14 -30.49 26.72
C GLU A 711 26.09 -29.64 27.58
N CYS A 712 25.85 -28.33 27.65
CA CYS A 712 26.44 -27.47 28.67
C CYS A 712 25.58 -27.51 29.94
N ASN A 713 26.02 -28.29 30.92
CA ASN A 713 25.62 -28.16 32.32
C ASN A 713 26.32 -26.93 32.93
N HIS A 714 25.56 -26.05 33.56
CA HIS A 714 26.11 -25.18 34.62
C HIS A 714 25.13 -24.99 35.78
N GLN A 715 25.59 -25.47 36.94
CA GLN A 715 25.35 -24.88 38.26
C GLN A 715 25.92 -23.46 38.32
#